data_AF-A0A8H3GTQ1-F1
#
_entry.id   AF-A0A8H3GTQ1-F1
#
_cell.length_a   1.000
_cell.length_b   1.000
_cell.length_c   1.000
_cell.angle_alpha   90.00
_cell.angle_beta   90.00
_cell.angle_gamma   90.00
#
_symmetry.space_group_name_H-M   'P 1'
#
loop_
_entity.id
_entity.type
_entity.pdbx_description
1 polymer ?
#
loop_
_entity_poly.entity_id
_entity_poly.type
_entity_poly.pdbx_seq_one_letter_code
_entity_poly.pdbx_strand_id
1 'polypeptide(L)'
;MYPNQRDSAFSNGRSQRYHSYQELPVPASSAPSSAYNSPNSAARSFESLAQATIQPPPPPLYTRHDHGSQAGPSEPRHSYSSSTSQITLPEKDLPGLPGYTQLDAKTAVSEDGRLTISFGHRMSKTFPDSYGAPVHEIGIDETGFRSAPRMNINIMIVGSRGDVQPYLALGKQLQQYGHDVRLSTHETFRKMVKDAGLRFYNIGGDPHELMSYMVRNPGLIPGIKSLRNGDIGKKQKMVGEILEGCFASCFAPDLGSGEETGFAADAIISNPPTFAHIHCAEALGIPLLLSFTMPWCPTASFPHPLVNIKQSENTEPNMANYYSYGLVDMMTWQGLGRTINKFRMKRLGLDYLTTASAVGMIERCAVPWTYCLSPALVSKPADWMSHIDVVGFYFLDLASDYSPPENLVEFLKSGEPPVYIGFGSIVLQNPQEMTRAILSGIAQAGVRAIVSPGWGGLDEDLIRSAGPHIFALGNVPHDWLFQHVSAVCHHGGAGTTAIGLKCGKPTIIVPFFGDQPWWATQITRRGAGPPPLDPKTLTAEAFAVALRIALSSTTMRAAEMVGEMIRRESGTQNGVDSFHRHMPLLNMRCDLDPTRVAVWYSPMHEMRLSAFAAQVLSEGGYIDINKLELHRSREYASHADVWDPVSGALSPAMKIFSDFGRGVSKLPTRPDKGMGQIVAAGTF
;
A
#
# COMPACT_ATOMS: atom_id res chain seq x y z
N MET A 1 -45.38 46.57 -18.66
CA MET A 1 -44.83 47.09 -19.93
C MET A 1 -44.23 45.91 -20.70
N TYR A 2 -44.90 45.52 -21.78
CA TYR A 2 -44.41 44.69 -22.91
C TYR A 2 -43.51 45.54 -23.85
N PRO A 3 -43.05 45.07 -25.03
CA PRO A 3 -42.47 43.78 -25.50
C PRO A 3 -41.19 44.03 -26.39
N ASN A 4 -40.43 43.09 -26.96
CA ASN A 4 -40.60 42.20 -28.15
C ASN A 4 -39.22 41.53 -28.37
N GLN A 5 -38.96 40.25 -28.66
CA GLN A 5 -39.50 39.18 -29.53
C GLN A 5 -39.21 39.31 -31.05
N ARG A 6 -38.74 38.18 -31.61
CA ARG A 6 -38.67 37.68 -33.02
C ARG A 6 -37.38 37.90 -33.81
N ASP A 7 -36.94 37.00 -34.70
CA ASP A 7 -37.07 35.54 -34.90
C ASP A 7 -36.33 35.21 -36.22
N SER A 8 -36.09 33.91 -36.45
CA SER A 8 -35.88 33.22 -37.75
C SER A 8 -34.45 33.07 -38.29
N ALA A 9 -34.07 31.98 -38.97
CA ALA A 9 -34.53 30.58 -39.03
C ALA A 9 -33.51 29.81 -39.90
N PHE A 10 -33.45 28.50 -39.67
CA PHE A 10 -32.73 27.44 -40.37
C PHE A 10 -32.84 27.43 -41.92
N SER A 11 -31.81 26.92 -42.60
CA SER A 11 -32.00 25.84 -43.59
C SER A 11 -30.72 25.04 -43.87
N ASN A 12 -30.90 23.72 -43.91
CA ASN A 12 -29.92 22.68 -44.27
C ASN A 12 -29.74 22.59 -45.80
N GLY A 13 -28.54 22.24 -46.26
CA GLY A 13 -28.30 21.82 -47.65
C GLY A 13 -27.03 20.99 -47.80
N ARG A 14 -27.21 19.69 -48.03
CA ARG A 14 -26.20 18.62 -48.16
C ARG A 14 -25.48 18.64 -49.53
N SER A 15 -24.18 18.32 -49.48
CA SER A 15 -23.48 17.24 -50.23
C SER A 15 -23.06 17.41 -51.71
N GLN A 16 -21.79 16.99 -51.94
CA GLN A 16 -21.14 16.45 -53.16
C GLN A 16 -20.72 17.43 -54.27
N ARG A 17 -19.65 17.25 -55.04
CA ARG A 17 -18.38 16.45 -55.03
C ARG A 17 -17.62 16.87 -56.33
N TYR A 18 -16.29 16.72 -56.33
CA TYR A 18 -15.37 16.43 -57.47
C TYR A 18 -14.62 17.52 -58.29
N HIS A 19 -13.28 17.38 -58.20
CA HIS A 19 -12.20 17.31 -59.25
C HIS A 19 -11.62 18.55 -59.97
N SER A 20 -10.32 18.81 -59.72
CA SER A 20 -9.14 18.66 -60.64
C SER A 20 -7.94 19.48 -60.06
N TYR A 21 -6.79 18.91 -59.68
CA TYR A 21 -5.58 18.40 -60.39
C TYR A 21 -4.76 19.41 -61.24
N GLN A 22 -3.55 19.73 -60.77
CA GLN A 22 -2.25 19.95 -61.48
C GLN A 22 -1.18 20.35 -60.41
N GLU A 23 -0.20 19.52 -59.98
CA GLU A 23 1.09 19.09 -60.59
C GLU A 23 2.05 20.26 -60.91
N LEU A 24 3.34 20.38 -60.54
CA LEU A 24 4.49 19.55 -60.02
C LEU A 24 5.63 20.55 -59.59
N PRO A 25 6.91 20.22 -59.20
CA PRO A 25 7.61 18.93 -59.11
C PRO A 25 8.39 18.66 -57.79
N VAL A 26 8.70 17.37 -57.55
CA VAL A 26 9.65 16.85 -56.54
C VAL A 26 10.87 16.26 -57.28
N PRO A 27 12.12 16.50 -56.86
CA PRO A 27 13.27 15.81 -57.43
C PRO A 27 13.47 14.42 -56.78
N ALA A 28 13.75 13.43 -57.62
CA ALA A 28 13.93 12.02 -57.29
C ALA A 28 15.41 11.59 -57.25
N SER A 29 15.61 10.36 -56.75
CA SER A 29 16.78 9.46 -56.89
C SER A 29 17.74 9.46 -55.68
N SER A 30 18.11 8.35 -55.03
CA SER A 30 18.09 6.93 -55.40
C SER A 30 18.18 6.05 -54.13
N ALA A 31 17.24 5.13 -53.94
CA ALA A 31 17.40 4.00 -53.02
C ALA A 31 17.62 2.72 -53.84
N PRO A 32 18.67 1.94 -53.61
CA PRO A 32 18.76 0.60 -54.19
C PRO A 32 18.06 -0.40 -53.27
N SER A 33 17.00 -1.00 -53.78
CA SER A 33 16.43 -2.25 -53.27
C SER A 33 17.13 -3.43 -53.94
N SER A 34 17.89 -4.23 -53.20
CA SER A 34 18.03 -5.67 -53.46
C SER A 34 18.71 -6.42 -52.32
N ALA A 35 18.26 -7.68 -52.19
CA ALA A 35 18.91 -8.84 -51.57
C ALA A 35 18.81 -9.02 -50.03
N TYR A 36 17.71 -9.65 -49.64
CA TYR A 36 17.73 -10.74 -48.66
C TYR A 36 18.86 -11.74 -48.99
N ASN A 37 19.74 -11.97 -48.01
CA ASN A 37 20.55 -13.18 -47.71
C ASN A 37 22.00 -12.83 -47.36
N SER A 38 22.28 -12.71 -46.06
CA SER A 38 23.49 -13.30 -45.47
C SER A 38 23.23 -13.64 -43.99
N PRO A 39 23.49 -14.89 -43.54
CA PRO A 39 23.27 -15.33 -42.17
C PRO A 39 24.55 -15.14 -41.34
N ASN A 40 24.54 -14.21 -40.37
CA ASN A 40 25.34 -14.20 -39.12
C ASN A 40 25.47 -12.77 -38.57
N SER A 41 24.51 -12.35 -37.75
CA SER A 41 24.79 -11.46 -36.63
C SER A 41 23.78 -11.80 -35.54
N ALA A 42 24.19 -12.70 -34.64
CA ALA A 42 23.36 -13.20 -33.55
C ALA A 42 22.69 -12.03 -32.81
N ALA A 43 21.35 -12.07 -32.79
CA ALA A 43 20.56 -11.33 -31.82
C ALA A 43 21.13 -11.65 -30.44
N ARG A 44 21.53 -10.61 -29.69
CA ARG A 44 21.98 -10.78 -28.31
C ARG A 44 20.80 -11.35 -27.53
N SER A 45 20.90 -12.62 -27.15
CA SER A 45 19.88 -13.32 -26.38
C SER A 45 19.88 -12.82 -24.92
N PHE A 46 18.74 -13.00 -24.27
CA PHE A 46 18.47 -12.68 -22.86
C PHE A 46 19.49 -13.31 -21.87
N GLU A 47 20.24 -14.31 -22.32
CA GLU A 47 21.31 -14.97 -21.55
C GLU A 47 22.57 -14.09 -21.37
N SER A 48 22.80 -13.10 -22.25
CA SER A 48 23.96 -12.20 -22.14
C SER A 48 23.84 -11.17 -21.00
N LEU A 49 22.61 -10.90 -20.51
CA LEU A 49 22.38 -10.09 -19.31
C LEU A 49 22.67 -10.87 -18.01
N ALA A 50 22.67 -12.21 -18.05
CA ALA A 50 22.87 -13.04 -16.87
C ALA A 50 24.36 -13.26 -16.51
N GLN A 51 25.31 -12.90 -17.38
CA GLN A 51 26.74 -13.08 -17.17
C GLN A 51 27.49 -11.85 -16.63
N ALA A 52 26.78 -10.74 -16.35
CA ALA A 52 27.36 -9.58 -15.66
C ALA A 52 27.36 -9.79 -14.14
N THR A 53 28.05 -10.80 -13.63
CA THR A 53 28.08 -11.16 -12.20
C THR A 53 29.23 -10.49 -11.42
N ILE A 54 29.68 -9.32 -11.85
CA ILE A 54 30.51 -8.43 -11.04
C ILE A 54 29.91 -7.04 -11.21
N GLN A 55 29.09 -6.61 -10.24
CA GLN A 55 28.56 -5.26 -10.22
C GLN A 55 29.73 -4.27 -10.10
N PRO A 56 29.87 -3.28 -10.99
CA PRO A 56 30.75 -2.16 -10.75
C PRO A 56 30.28 -1.41 -9.49
N PRO A 57 31.20 -0.79 -8.71
CA PRO A 57 30.80 0.00 -7.55
C PRO A 57 29.83 1.11 -7.97
N PRO A 58 28.82 1.42 -7.16
CA PRO A 58 27.88 2.49 -7.49
C PRO A 58 28.64 3.81 -7.70
N PRO A 59 28.17 4.68 -8.60
CA PRO A 59 28.73 6.02 -8.73
C PRO A 59 28.68 6.75 -7.38
N PRO A 60 29.64 7.64 -7.09
CA PRO A 60 29.74 8.28 -5.79
C PRO A 60 28.44 9.01 -5.42
N LEU A 61 27.85 8.60 -4.30
CA LEU A 61 26.77 9.33 -3.64
C LEU A 61 27.32 10.67 -3.17
N TYR A 62 26.76 11.77 -3.65
CA TYR A 62 27.27 13.09 -3.31
C TYR A 62 26.28 13.88 -2.46
N THR A 63 26.68 14.15 -1.22
CA THR A 63 26.21 15.28 -0.42
C THR A 63 26.90 16.52 -0.95
N ARG A 64 26.12 17.58 -1.24
CA ARG A 64 26.62 18.87 -1.71
C ARG A 64 27.80 19.32 -0.84
N HIS A 65 29.02 19.38 -1.39
CA HIS A 65 30.13 20.04 -0.68
C HIS A 65 29.73 21.47 -0.37
N ASP A 66 29.69 21.81 0.92
CA ASP A 66 29.70 23.19 1.38
C ASP A 66 31.01 23.83 0.92
N HIS A 67 30.92 24.65 -0.14
CA HIS A 67 31.91 25.69 -0.34
C HIS A 67 31.69 26.77 0.72
N GLY A 68 32.29 26.62 1.90
CA GLY A 68 32.25 27.67 2.91
C GLY A 68 32.82 27.31 4.29
N SER A 69 34.11 27.60 4.47
CA SER A 69 34.80 27.96 5.73
C SER A 69 35.20 26.90 6.78
N GLN A 70 36.54 26.78 6.87
CA GLN A 70 37.42 26.61 8.06
C GLN A 70 37.51 25.27 8.84
N ALA A 71 38.63 24.59 8.56
CA ALA A 71 39.63 24.03 9.49
C ALA A 71 39.19 23.39 10.82
N GLY A 72 39.38 22.06 10.92
CA GLY A 72 39.44 21.26 12.15
C GLY A 72 40.06 19.88 11.88
N PRO A 73 40.73 19.22 12.84
CA PRO A 73 41.96 18.47 12.60
C PRO A 73 41.79 17.03 12.11
N SER A 74 42.83 16.58 11.42
CA SER A 74 43.09 15.30 10.80
C SER A 74 42.94 14.06 11.70
N GLU A 75 42.19 13.05 11.22
CA GLU A 75 42.30 11.66 11.67
C GLU A 75 43.12 10.81 10.67
N PRO A 76 43.85 9.77 11.15
CA PRO A 76 44.90 9.11 10.39
C PRO A 76 44.37 8.09 9.38
N ARG A 77 44.92 8.14 8.16
CA ARG A 77 44.73 7.14 7.10
C ARG A 77 45.40 5.82 7.48
N HIS A 78 44.61 4.74 7.60
CA HIS A 78 45.14 3.37 7.55
C HIS A 78 45.01 2.81 6.13
N SER A 79 46.16 2.50 5.53
CA SER A 79 46.31 1.81 4.24
C SER A 79 46.05 0.31 4.40
N TYR A 80 45.12 -0.25 3.62
CA TYR A 80 44.96 -1.69 3.49
C TYR A 80 45.89 -2.23 2.38
N SER A 81 46.89 -3.03 2.76
CA SER A 81 47.62 -3.88 1.83
C SER A 81 46.91 -5.24 1.72
N SER A 82 46.63 -5.65 0.49
CA SER A 82 46.13 -6.99 0.16
C SER A 82 47.20 -8.06 0.39
N SER A 83 46.90 -9.06 1.22
CA SER A 83 47.62 -10.34 1.20
C SER A 83 46.64 -11.50 1.32
N THR A 84 46.56 -12.27 0.25
CA THR A 84 45.79 -13.51 0.10
C THR A 84 46.44 -14.62 0.92
N SER A 85 45.70 -15.23 1.84
CA SER A 85 46.08 -16.52 2.43
C SER A 85 44.83 -17.38 2.64
N GLN A 86 44.82 -18.52 1.95
CA GLN A 86 43.85 -19.60 2.13
C GLN A 86 43.98 -20.15 3.56
N ILE A 87 42.88 -20.13 4.32
CA ILE A 87 42.79 -20.83 5.61
C ILE A 87 41.61 -21.80 5.54
N THR A 88 41.95 -23.08 5.55
CA THR A 88 41.04 -24.21 5.72
C THR A 88 40.54 -24.24 7.17
N LEU A 89 39.22 -24.17 7.39
CA LEU A 89 38.62 -24.22 8.73
C LEU A 89 38.30 -25.67 9.13
N PRO A 90 38.76 -26.16 10.29
CA PRO A 90 38.27 -27.40 10.87
C PRO A 90 36.95 -27.16 11.62
N GLU A 91 36.01 -28.06 11.41
CA GLU A 91 34.71 -28.16 12.07
C GLU A 91 34.90 -28.61 13.54
N LYS A 92 34.76 -27.71 14.52
CA LYS A 92 34.17 -27.95 15.87
C LYS A 92 34.39 -26.78 16.84
N ASP A 93 33.35 -26.56 17.64
CA ASP A 93 33.30 -25.83 18.91
C ASP A 93 33.50 -24.30 18.88
N LEU A 94 32.41 -23.58 18.57
CA LEU A 94 32.26 -22.18 18.97
C LEU A 94 31.83 -22.11 20.45
N PRO A 95 32.59 -21.46 21.34
CA PRO A 95 32.23 -21.29 22.75
C PRO A 95 30.99 -20.39 22.89
N GLY A 96 30.14 -20.73 23.88
CA GLY A 96 28.91 -20.02 24.17
C GLY A 96 29.14 -18.53 24.43
N LEU A 97 28.56 -17.70 23.58
CA LEU A 97 28.52 -16.24 23.73
C LEU A 97 27.63 -15.86 24.93
N PRO A 98 28.14 -15.10 25.92
CA PRO A 98 27.38 -14.68 27.08
C PRO A 98 26.50 -13.46 26.76
N GLY A 99 25.22 -13.50 27.12
CA GLY A 99 24.33 -12.31 27.14
C GLY A 99 22.98 -12.40 26.42
N TYR A 100 22.59 -13.54 25.84
CA TYR A 100 21.32 -13.65 25.12
C TYR A 100 20.13 -13.90 26.04
N THR A 101 19.30 -12.89 26.27
CA THR A 101 18.01 -13.02 26.97
C THR A 101 17.00 -13.78 26.11
N GLN A 102 16.62 -14.97 26.57
CA GLN A 102 15.55 -15.79 26.03
C GLN A 102 14.19 -15.14 26.36
N LEU A 103 13.41 -14.75 25.34
CA LEU A 103 12.08 -14.15 25.47
C LEU A 103 11.07 -15.26 25.86
N ASP A 104 10.02 -14.93 26.62
CA ASP A 104 8.92 -15.83 27.01
C ASP A 104 7.63 -15.24 26.43
N ALA A 105 6.96 -15.95 25.51
CA ALA A 105 5.72 -15.48 24.88
C ALA A 105 4.80 -16.65 24.50
N LYS A 106 3.51 -16.52 24.79
CA LYS A 106 2.46 -17.47 24.43
C LYS A 106 1.56 -16.87 23.36
N THR A 107 1.28 -17.65 22.32
CA THR A 107 0.41 -17.24 21.21
C THR A 107 -0.77 -18.21 21.11
N ALA A 108 -1.97 -17.68 20.89
CA ALA A 108 -3.18 -18.43 20.63
C ALA A 108 -3.94 -17.75 19.48
N VAL A 109 -4.60 -18.52 18.62
CA VAL A 109 -5.46 -17.97 17.57
C VAL A 109 -6.88 -17.95 18.13
N SER A 110 -7.48 -16.77 18.19
CA SER A 110 -8.88 -16.60 18.58
C SER A 110 -9.81 -17.08 17.45
N GLU A 111 -11.05 -17.45 17.79
CA GLU A 111 -12.07 -17.86 16.80
C GLU A 111 -12.48 -16.74 15.82
N ASP A 112 -12.15 -15.48 16.11
CA ASP A 112 -12.31 -14.33 15.21
C ASP A 112 -11.10 -14.12 14.29
N GLY A 113 -10.12 -15.04 14.32
CA GLY A 113 -8.95 -14.99 13.46
C GLY A 113 -7.83 -14.07 13.94
N ARG A 114 -8.00 -13.38 15.07
CA ARG A 114 -6.91 -12.56 15.58
C ARG A 114 -5.94 -13.39 16.41
N LEU A 115 -4.66 -13.04 16.33
CA LEU A 115 -3.65 -13.60 17.22
C LEU A 115 -3.80 -12.96 18.59
N THR A 116 -4.11 -13.80 19.58
CA THR A 116 -3.94 -13.50 20.99
C THR A 116 -2.49 -13.77 21.37
N ILE A 117 -1.80 -12.75 21.87
CA ILE A 117 -0.44 -12.90 22.41
C ILE A 117 -0.45 -12.52 23.88
N SER A 118 0.17 -13.36 24.70
CA SER A 118 0.48 -13.09 26.10
C SER A 118 1.99 -13.18 26.26
N PHE A 119 2.63 -12.07 26.59
CA PHE A 119 4.05 -12.05 26.84
C PHE A 119 4.32 -12.44 28.31
N GLY A 120 5.37 -13.22 28.52
CA GLY A 120 5.86 -13.63 29.83
C GLY A 120 6.73 -12.55 30.49
N HIS A 121 7.16 -12.82 31.72
CA HIS A 121 7.84 -11.87 32.62
C HIS A 121 9.21 -11.37 32.10
N ARG A 122 9.75 -11.97 31.03
CA ARG A 122 11.11 -11.75 30.53
C ARG A 122 11.23 -10.89 29.28
N MET A 123 10.16 -10.27 28.79
CA MET A 123 10.35 -9.11 27.92
C MET A 123 11.10 -8.05 28.72
N SER A 124 12.36 -7.82 28.34
CA SER A 124 13.23 -6.83 28.95
C SER A 124 12.51 -5.50 29.02
N LYS A 125 12.69 -4.78 30.13
CA LYS A 125 12.11 -3.44 30.38
C LYS A 125 12.65 -2.34 29.43
N THR A 126 13.24 -2.72 28.29
CA THR A 126 14.00 -1.83 27.41
C THR A 126 13.71 -2.19 25.96
N PHE A 127 13.37 -1.16 25.16
CA PHE A 127 13.27 -1.24 23.70
C PHE A 127 14.61 -1.65 23.07
N PRO A 128 14.61 -2.22 21.85
CA PRO A 128 15.86 -2.45 21.13
C PRO A 128 16.59 -1.14 20.83
N ASP A 129 17.92 -1.17 20.70
CA ASP A 129 18.74 0.05 20.50
C ASP A 129 18.38 0.83 19.22
N SER A 130 17.80 0.16 18.23
CA SER A 130 17.31 0.77 16.98
C SER A 130 15.95 1.45 17.11
N TYR A 131 15.26 1.29 18.24
CA TYR A 131 13.92 1.86 18.45
C TYR A 131 13.95 3.38 18.36
N GLY A 132 13.18 3.93 17.42
CA GLY A 132 13.13 5.36 17.19
C GLY A 132 14.47 5.98 16.77
N ALA A 133 15.36 5.20 16.15
CA ALA A 133 16.58 5.76 15.59
C ALA A 133 16.24 6.74 14.46
N PRO A 134 16.83 7.96 14.44
CA PRO A 134 16.66 8.88 13.32
C PRO A 134 17.12 8.24 12.01
N VAL A 135 16.35 8.46 10.95
CA VAL A 135 16.67 7.96 9.61
C VAL A 135 17.15 9.13 8.76
N HIS A 136 18.34 8.96 8.18
CA HIS A 136 18.96 9.93 7.29
C HIS A 136 19.06 9.35 5.88
N GLU A 137 18.10 9.73 5.02
CA GLU A 137 18.12 9.37 3.61
C GLU A 137 19.09 10.31 2.85
N ILE A 138 19.95 9.72 2.02
CA ILE A 138 20.94 10.47 1.24
C ILE A 138 20.26 11.04 -0.02
N GLY A 139 20.60 12.28 -0.37
CA GLY A 139 20.15 12.90 -1.63
C GLY A 139 18.74 13.51 -1.59
N ILE A 140 18.16 13.68 -0.40
CA ILE A 140 16.93 14.45 -0.21
C ILE A 140 17.17 15.94 -0.49
N ASP A 141 16.20 16.59 -1.15
CA ASP A 141 16.20 18.02 -1.41
C ASP A 141 15.22 18.74 -0.46
N GLU A 142 15.67 19.08 0.74
CA GLU A 142 14.82 19.62 1.82
C GLU A 142 14.11 20.95 1.45
N THR A 143 14.69 21.73 0.53
CA THR A 143 14.20 23.06 0.18
C THR A 143 13.54 23.11 -1.20
N GLY A 144 14.04 22.32 -2.15
CA GLY A 144 13.59 22.26 -3.54
C GLY A 144 12.65 21.10 -3.85
N PHE A 145 12.17 20.33 -2.86
CA PHE A 145 11.38 19.13 -3.16
C PHE A 145 10.13 19.40 -4.01
N ARG A 146 9.48 20.56 -3.84
CA ARG A 146 8.29 20.94 -4.63
C ARG A 146 8.56 21.20 -6.12
N SER A 147 9.83 21.35 -6.51
CA SER A 147 10.25 21.48 -7.91
C SER A 147 10.87 20.19 -8.44
N ALA A 148 10.37 19.03 -7.98
CA ALA A 148 10.80 17.72 -8.46
C ALA A 148 10.72 17.63 -10.01
N PRO A 149 11.69 16.96 -10.66
CA PRO A 149 11.62 16.75 -12.10
C PRO A 149 10.41 15.89 -12.46
N ARG A 150 9.96 15.98 -13.71
CA ARG A 150 8.87 15.13 -14.20
C ARG A 150 9.29 13.65 -14.14
N MET A 151 8.54 12.84 -13.41
CA MET A 151 8.71 11.40 -13.25
C MET A 151 7.56 10.61 -13.90
N ASN A 152 7.86 9.38 -14.30
CA ASN A 152 6.92 8.30 -14.50
C ASN A 152 6.73 7.55 -13.17
N ILE A 153 5.57 7.70 -12.54
CA ILE A 153 5.30 7.15 -11.21
C ILE A 153 4.40 5.92 -11.34
N ASN A 154 4.88 4.78 -10.85
CA ASN A 154 4.07 3.56 -10.79
C ASN A 154 3.49 3.39 -9.38
N ILE A 155 2.18 3.52 -9.26
CA ILE A 155 1.45 3.30 -8.02
C ILE A 155 0.90 1.86 -8.03
N MET A 156 1.44 0.97 -7.21
CA MET A 156 1.05 -0.44 -7.13
C MET A 156 0.16 -0.70 -5.92
N ILE A 157 -1.12 -1.01 -6.16
CA ILE A 157 -2.10 -1.22 -5.10
C ILE A 157 -2.79 -2.57 -5.25
N VAL A 158 -2.62 -3.42 -4.24
CA VAL A 158 -3.41 -4.65 -4.06
C VAL A 158 -4.45 -4.42 -2.98
N GLY A 159 -5.72 -4.70 -3.27
CA GLY A 159 -6.79 -4.54 -2.30
C GLY A 159 -8.17 -4.33 -2.92
N SER A 160 -9.08 -3.88 -2.08
CA SER A 160 -10.45 -3.56 -2.43
C SER A 160 -10.59 -2.15 -3.02
N ARG A 161 -11.83 -1.75 -3.36
CA ARG A 161 -12.12 -0.36 -3.76
C ARG A 161 -11.64 0.67 -2.72
N GLY A 162 -11.73 0.34 -1.42
CA GLY A 162 -11.29 1.22 -0.33
C GLY A 162 -9.79 1.47 -0.33
N ASP A 163 -9.01 0.52 -0.86
CA ASP A 163 -7.55 0.64 -0.99
C ASP A 163 -7.19 1.42 -2.26
N VAL A 164 -7.90 1.21 -3.37
CA VAL A 164 -7.58 1.80 -4.68
C VAL A 164 -8.03 3.26 -4.78
N GLN A 165 -9.22 3.59 -4.29
CA GLN A 165 -9.82 4.92 -4.47
C GLN A 165 -8.98 6.09 -3.94
N PRO A 166 -8.31 6.01 -2.76
CA PRO A 166 -7.39 7.04 -2.30
C PRO A 166 -6.27 7.38 -3.30
N TYR A 167 -5.76 6.38 -4.02
CA TYR A 167 -4.66 6.57 -4.96
C TYR A 167 -5.09 7.10 -6.32
N LEU A 168 -6.39 7.06 -6.63
CA LEU A 168 -6.93 7.84 -7.75
C LEU A 168 -6.80 9.34 -7.46
N ALA A 169 -7.16 9.75 -6.23
CA ALA A 169 -7.02 11.14 -5.82
C ALA A 169 -5.55 11.59 -5.78
N LEU A 170 -4.66 10.77 -5.19
CA LEU A 170 -3.23 11.04 -5.20
C LEU A 170 -2.66 11.12 -6.62
N GLY A 171 -3.00 10.16 -7.48
CA GLY A 171 -2.51 10.12 -8.85
C GLY A 171 -2.92 11.34 -9.68
N LYS A 172 -4.19 11.77 -9.55
CA LYS A 172 -4.67 13.00 -10.20
C LYS A 172 -3.93 14.24 -9.70
N GLN A 173 -3.62 14.31 -8.40
CA GLN A 173 -2.84 15.41 -7.85
C GLN A 173 -1.39 15.39 -8.36
N LEU A 174 -0.75 14.22 -8.43
CA LEU A 174 0.60 14.06 -9.00
C LEU A 174 0.66 14.48 -10.48
N GLN A 175 -0.39 14.23 -11.27
CA GLN A 175 -0.47 14.70 -12.66
C GLN A 175 -0.45 16.23 -12.78
N GLN A 176 -0.97 16.96 -11.79
CA GLN A 176 -0.90 18.44 -11.78
C GLN A 176 0.54 18.96 -11.64
N TYR A 177 1.46 18.14 -11.11
CA TYR A 177 2.90 18.40 -11.07
C TYR A 177 3.63 17.91 -12.33
N GLY A 178 2.89 17.51 -13.37
CA GLY A 178 3.42 17.10 -14.67
C GLY A 178 3.86 15.64 -14.75
N HIS A 179 3.70 14.84 -13.70
CA HIS A 179 4.08 13.43 -13.69
C HIS A 179 3.21 12.58 -14.64
N ASP A 180 3.79 11.56 -15.26
CA ASP A 180 3.01 10.49 -15.91
C ASP A 180 2.74 9.40 -14.87
N VAL A 181 1.46 9.18 -14.54
CA VAL A 181 1.07 8.33 -13.41
C VAL A 181 0.35 7.09 -13.91
N ARG A 182 0.88 5.92 -13.54
CA ARG A 182 0.28 4.61 -13.74
C ARG A 182 -0.20 4.05 -12.42
N LEU A 183 -1.46 3.65 -12.35
CA LEU A 183 -2.02 2.91 -11.24
C LEU A 183 -2.18 1.44 -11.64
N SER A 184 -1.37 0.61 -11.02
CA SER A 184 -1.24 -0.83 -11.26
C SER A 184 -2.02 -1.58 -10.18
N THR A 185 -3.12 -2.20 -10.58
CA THR A 185 -4.06 -2.88 -9.66
C THR A 185 -4.86 -3.95 -10.41
N HIS A 186 -5.88 -4.51 -9.79
CA HIS A 186 -6.69 -5.58 -10.35
C HIS A 186 -7.54 -5.12 -11.54
N GLU A 187 -7.77 -6.02 -12.50
CA GLU A 187 -8.56 -5.79 -13.73
C GLU A 187 -9.93 -5.15 -13.48
N THR A 188 -10.62 -5.54 -12.39
CA THR A 188 -11.95 -5.02 -12.04
C THR A 188 -11.99 -3.50 -11.86
N PHE A 189 -10.85 -2.87 -11.55
CA PHE A 189 -10.75 -1.43 -11.35
C PHE A 189 -10.29 -0.66 -12.60
N ARG A 190 -9.98 -1.34 -13.72
CA ARG A 190 -9.52 -0.72 -14.98
C ARG A 190 -10.34 0.49 -15.37
N LYS A 191 -11.67 0.33 -15.43
CA LYS A 191 -12.58 1.41 -15.83
C LYS A 191 -12.45 2.60 -14.88
N MET A 192 -12.44 2.36 -13.57
CA MET A 192 -12.32 3.41 -12.55
C MET A 192 -11.00 4.18 -12.67
N VAL A 193 -9.89 3.49 -12.94
CA VAL A 193 -8.57 4.12 -13.13
C VAL A 193 -8.55 4.98 -14.40
N LYS A 194 -9.06 4.45 -15.51
CA LYS A 194 -9.10 5.15 -16.80
C LYS A 194 -10.06 6.35 -16.79
N ASP A 195 -11.24 6.21 -16.16
CA ASP A 195 -12.19 7.31 -15.96
C ASP A 195 -11.56 8.45 -15.13
N ALA A 196 -10.62 8.14 -14.23
CA ALA A 196 -9.87 9.13 -13.46
C ALA A 196 -8.75 9.82 -14.26
N GLY A 197 -8.49 9.42 -15.51
CA GLY A 197 -7.45 9.98 -16.38
C GLY A 197 -6.04 9.42 -16.15
N LEU A 198 -5.93 8.32 -15.40
CA LEU A 198 -4.65 7.67 -15.09
C LEU A 198 -4.35 6.52 -16.05
N ARG A 199 -3.06 6.19 -16.20
CA ARG A 199 -2.66 4.96 -16.89
C ARG A 199 -3.01 3.77 -16.00
N PHE A 200 -3.34 2.64 -16.62
CA PHE A 200 -3.71 1.42 -15.91
C PHE A 200 -2.75 0.30 -16.30
N TYR A 201 -2.49 -0.61 -15.36
CA TYR A 201 -1.88 -1.89 -15.66
C TYR A 201 -2.50 -2.97 -14.78
N ASN A 202 -2.89 -4.10 -15.39
CA ASN A 202 -3.42 -5.24 -14.65
C ASN A 202 -2.28 -6.04 -14.02
N ILE A 203 -2.22 -6.06 -12.69
CA ILE A 203 -1.23 -6.88 -11.96
C ILE A 203 -1.71 -8.32 -11.72
N GLY A 204 -2.92 -8.67 -12.15
CA GLY A 204 -3.52 -9.97 -11.89
C GLY A 204 -4.12 -10.08 -10.48
N GLY A 205 -4.54 -11.30 -10.13
CA GLY A 205 -5.30 -11.58 -8.91
C GLY A 205 -6.71 -11.01 -8.92
N ASP A 206 -7.60 -11.65 -8.16
CA ASP A 206 -8.98 -11.20 -7.98
C ASP A 206 -9.19 -10.67 -6.56
N PRO A 207 -9.51 -9.38 -6.37
CA PRO A 207 -9.77 -8.81 -5.06
C PRO A 207 -10.96 -9.49 -4.39
N HIS A 208 -11.92 -10.02 -5.15
CA HIS A 208 -13.02 -10.79 -4.60
C HIS A 208 -12.54 -12.11 -3.96
N GLU A 209 -11.67 -12.87 -4.65
CA GLU A 209 -11.09 -14.09 -4.09
C GLU A 209 -10.22 -13.80 -2.86
N LEU A 210 -9.43 -12.71 -2.89
CA LEU A 210 -8.63 -12.26 -1.74
C LEU A 210 -9.51 -11.92 -0.53
N MET A 211 -10.59 -11.17 -0.73
CA MET A 211 -11.51 -10.78 0.35
C MET A 211 -12.31 -11.98 0.88
N SER A 212 -12.80 -12.85 -0.01
CA SER A 212 -13.50 -14.09 0.36
C SER A 212 -12.61 -15.01 1.20
N TYR A 213 -11.31 -15.09 0.86
CA TYR A 213 -10.34 -15.83 1.65
C TYR A 213 -10.14 -15.23 3.04
N MET A 214 -10.00 -13.90 3.16
CA MET A 214 -9.85 -13.20 4.44
C MET A 214 -11.10 -13.30 5.32
N VAL A 215 -12.29 -13.32 4.75
CA VAL A 215 -13.55 -13.56 5.49
C VAL A 215 -13.60 -15.00 6.03
N ARG A 216 -13.18 -15.99 5.22
CA ARG A 216 -13.15 -17.41 5.62
C ARG A 216 -12.02 -17.72 6.60
N ASN A 217 -10.94 -16.96 6.52
CA ASN A 217 -9.75 -17.06 7.37
C ASN A 217 -9.45 -15.66 7.92
N PRO A 218 -10.24 -15.16 8.89
CA PRO A 218 -9.94 -13.87 9.51
C PRO A 218 -8.60 -13.94 10.29
N GLY A 219 -8.11 -15.18 10.47
CA GLY A 219 -6.79 -15.65 10.87
C GLY A 219 -5.62 -15.10 10.07
N LEU A 220 -4.61 -14.51 10.74
CA LEU A 220 -3.25 -14.45 10.16
C LEU A 220 -2.64 -15.85 9.96
N ILE A 221 -3.10 -16.86 10.73
CA ILE A 221 -2.75 -18.28 10.55
C ILE A 221 -3.90 -18.99 9.81
N PRO A 222 -3.63 -19.68 8.68
CA PRO A 222 -4.63 -20.50 8.01
C PRO A 222 -5.16 -21.59 8.95
N GLY A 223 -6.48 -21.73 9.06
CA GLY A 223 -7.07 -22.83 9.83
C GLY A 223 -6.74 -24.20 9.21
N ILE A 224 -6.77 -25.27 10.02
CA ILE A 224 -6.52 -26.67 9.59
C ILE A 224 -7.43 -27.08 8.40
N LYS A 225 -8.63 -26.49 8.29
CA LYS A 225 -9.55 -26.70 7.15
C LYS A 225 -9.03 -26.11 5.83
N SER A 226 -8.36 -24.96 5.85
CA SER A 226 -7.80 -24.32 4.65
C SER A 226 -6.54 -25.04 4.15
N LEU A 227 -5.78 -25.66 5.05
CA LEU A 227 -4.65 -26.55 4.72
C LEU A 227 -5.08 -27.80 3.93
N ARG A 228 -6.26 -28.35 4.23
CA ARG A 228 -6.77 -29.59 3.62
C ARG A 228 -7.44 -29.38 2.25
N ASN A 229 -7.81 -28.14 1.91
CA ASN A 229 -8.55 -27.81 0.69
C ASN A 229 -7.67 -27.33 -0.49
N GLY A 230 -6.35 -27.24 -0.31
CA GLY A 230 -5.42 -26.79 -1.36
C GLY A 230 -5.41 -25.27 -1.59
N ASP A 231 -6.06 -24.49 -0.74
CA ASP A 231 -6.17 -23.03 -0.83
C ASP A 231 -4.79 -22.33 -0.81
N ILE A 232 -3.81 -22.92 -0.10
CA ILE A 232 -2.45 -22.36 0.03
C ILE A 232 -1.73 -22.33 -1.32
N GLY A 233 -1.83 -23.40 -2.11
CA GLY A 233 -1.18 -23.47 -3.42
C GLY A 233 -1.79 -22.49 -4.42
N LYS A 234 -3.12 -22.35 -4.41
CA LYS A 234 -3.83 -21.33 -5.21
C LYS A 234 -3.41 -19.92 -4.81
N LYS A 235 -3.35 -19.62 -3.51
CA LYS A 235 -2.90 -18.33 -2.99
C LYS A 235 -1.45 -18.03 -3.38
N GLN A 236 -0.53 -18.99 -3.25
CA GLN A 236 0.86 -18.81 -3.67
C GLN A 236 0.98 -18.56 -5.18
N LYS A 237 0.16 -19.21 -6.00
CA LYS A 237 0.09 -18.95 -7.45
C LYS A 237 -0.42 -17.54 -7.74
N MET A 238 -1.51 -17.12 -7.10
CA MET A 238 -2.07 -15.78 -7.23
C MET A 238 -1.08 -14.70 -6.80
N VAL A 239 -0.41 -14.87 -5.65
CA VAL A 239 0.65 -13.96 -5.21
C VAL A 239 1.79 -13.95 -6.23
N GLY A 240 2.19 -15.10 -6.76
CA GLY A 240 3.20 -15.17 -7.82
C GLY A 240 2.81 -14.38 -9.07
N GLU A 241 1.55 -14.46 -9.50
CA GLU A 241 1.01 -13.66 -10.60
C GLU A 241 1.06 -12.16 -10.29
N ILE A 242 0.66 -11.75 -9.08
CA ILE A 242 0.75 -10.36 -8.62
C ILE A 242 2.19 -9.86 -8.63
N LEU A 243 3.15 -10.64 -8.13
CA LEU A 243 4.57 -10.27 -8.13
C LEU A 243 5.08 -10.02 -9.56
N GLU A 244 4.76 -10.92 -10.49
CA GLU A 244 5.11 -10.79 -11.91
C GLU A 244 4.43 -9.58 -12.55
N GLY A 245 3.14 -9.39 -12.31
CA GLY A 245 2.35 -8.27 -12.80
C GLY A 245 2.89 -6.93 -12.30
N CYS A 246 3.25 -6.84 -11.02
CA CYS A 246 3.85 -5.65 -10.43
C CYS A 246 5.19 -5.31 -11.07
N PHE A 247 6.08 -6.28 -11.29
CA PHE A 247 7.35 -6.01 -11.97
C PHE A 247 7.13 -5.57 -13.41
N ALA A 248 6.31 -6.30 -14.17
CA ALA A 248 6.01 -5.95 -15.54
C ALA A 248 5.34 -4.56 -15.65
N SER A 249 4.50 -4.17 -14.68
CA SER A 249 3.85 -2.87 -14.65
C SER A 249 4.82 -1.68 -14.63
N CYS A 250 6.08 -1.89 -14.22
CA CYS A 250 7.11 -0.86 -14.25
C CYS A 250 7.57 -0.47 -15.66
N PHE A 251 7.33 -1.30 -16.68
CA PHE A 251 7.84 -1.04 -18.04
C PHE A 251 6.96 -1.55 -19.19
N ALA A 252 6.21 -2.63 -18.99
CA ALA A 252 5.40 -3.24 -20.03
C ALA A 252 4.19 -2.35 -20.39
N PRO A 253 3.77 -2.33 -21.66
CA PRO A 253 2.48 -1.76 -22.03
C PRO A 253 1.34 -2.63 -21.46
N ASP A 254 0.22 -2.01 -21.13
CA ASP A 254 -0.98 -2.74 -20.73
C ASP A 254 -1.71 -3.26 -21.98
N LEU A 255 -1.61 -4.56 -22.24
CA LEU A 255 -2.16 -5.22 -23.42
C LEU A 255 -3.70 -5.12 -23.55
N GLY A 256 -4.39 -4.73 -22.47
CA GLY A 256 -5.85 -4.56 -22.46
C GLY A 256 -6.32 -3.14 -22.79
N SER A 257 -5.41 -2.17 -22.90
CA SER A 257 -5.70 -0.86 -23.47
C SER A 257 -5.13 -0.80 -24.91
N GLY A 258 -5.58 0.15 -25.74
CA GLY A 258 -5.13 0.29 -27.13
C GLY A 258 -3.64 0.60 -27.26
N GLU A 259 -3.21 1.34 -28.29
CA GLU A 259 -1.80 1.77 -28.41
C GLU A 259 -1.39 2.67 -27.22
N GLU A 260 -0.91 2.08 -26.14
CA GLU A 260 -0.20 2.80 -25.07
C GLU A 260 1.25 3.03 -25.50
N THR A 261 1.73 4.25 -25.31
CA THR A 261 3.16 4.56 -25.44
C THR A 261 3.97 3.79 -24.40
N GLY A 262 5.27 3.59 -24.63
CA GLY A 262 6.16 2.97 -23.64
C GLY A 262 6.09 3.66 -22.26
N PHE A 263 6.31 2.89 -21.20
CA PHE A 263 6.36 3.36 -19.82
C PHE A 263 7.67 2.85 -19.20
N ALA A 264 8.29 3.63 -18.31
CA ALA A 264 9.47 3.22 -17.56
C ALA A 264 9.43 3.93 -16.22
N ALA A 265 9.21 3.21 -15.13
CA ALA A 265 9.03 3.80 -13.81
C ALA A 265 10.33 4.46 -13.29
N ASP A 266 10.23 5.73 -12.89
CA ASP A 266 11.29 6.46 -12.19
C ASP A 266 11.13 6.36 -10.66
N ALA A 267 9.93 6.04 -10.18
CA ALA A 267 9.61 5.87 -8.77
C ALA A 267 8.41 4.93 -8.57
N ILE A 268 8.36 4.26 -7.41
CA ILE A 268 7.27 3.38 -7.01
C ILE A 268 6.58 3.94 -5.76
N ILE A 269 5.25 4.01 -5.79
CA ILE A 269 4.41 4.13 -4.59
C ILE A 269 3.68 2.79 -4.43
N SER A 270 3.68 2.19 -3.25
CA SER A 270 2.99 0.91 -3.08
C SER A 270 2.42 0.70 -1.68
N ASN A 271 1.42 -0.17 -1.58
CA ASN A 271 0.93 -0.65 -0.29
C ASN A 271 1.55 -2.02 0.07
N PRO A 272 1.66 -2.35 1.38
CA PRO A 272 2.27 -3.60 1.84
C PRO A 272 1.65 -4.89 1.26
N PRO A 273 0.31 -5.01 1.07
CA PRO A 273 -0.30 -6.18 0.44
C PRO A 273 0.20 -6.54 -0.96
N THR A 274 0.94 -5.64 -1.62
CA THR A 274 1.57 -5.91 -2.92
C THR A 274 2.71 -6.91 -2.83
N PHE A 275 3.50 -6.91 -1.74
CA PHE A 275 4.71 -7.72 -1.52
C PHE A 275 5.86 -7.56 -2.55
N ALA A 276 5.60 -7.09 -3.77
CA ALA A 276 6.59 -6.92 -4.82
C ALA A 276 7.45 -5.65 -4.66
N HIS A 277 6.89 -4.62 -4.02
CA HIS A 277 7.37 -3.23 -3.98
C HIS A 277 8.89 -3.07 -3.89
N ILE A 278 9.51 -3.46 -2.78
CA ILE A 278 10.93 -3.24 -2.50
C ILE A 278 11.81 -4.10 -3.38
N HIS A 279 11.35 -5.28 -3.77
CA HIS A 279 12.10 -6.16 -4.65
C HIS A 279 12.15 -5.59 -6.07
N CYS A 280 11.04 -5.06 -6.58
CA CYS A 280 11.01 -4.33 -7.85
C CYS A 280 11.90 -3.08 -7.79
N ALA A 281 11.83 -2.31 -6.70
CA ALA A 281 12.63 -1.11 -6.51
C ALA A 281 14.13 -1.42 -6.44
N GLU A 282 14.53 -2.48 -5.73
CA GLU A 282 15.90 -2.99 -5.64
C GLU A 282 16.42 -3.46 -7.00
N ALA A 283 15.63 -4.22 -7.74
CA ALA A 283 16.01 -4.67 -9.07
C ALA A 283 16.26 -3.49 -10.03
N LEU A 284 15.36 -2.50 -10.01
CA LEU A 284 15.41 -1.35 -10.92
C LEU A 284 16.35 -0.23 -10.46
N GLY A 285 16.73 -0.17 -9.18
CA GLY A 285 17.56 0.91 -8.62
C GLY A 285 16.82 2.24 -8.52
N ILE A 286 15.51 2.20 -8.23
CA ILE A 286 14.63 3.38 -8.17
C ILE A 286 14.01 3.55 -6.78
N PRO A 287 13.61 4.78 -6.39
CA PRO A 287 13.01 5.02 -5.10
C PRO A 287 11.63 4.39 -4.92
N LEU A 288 11.40 3.92 -3.70
CA LEU A 288 10.14 3.35 -3.22
C LEU A 288 9.63 4.21 -2.07
N LEU A 289 8.34 4.52 -2.12
CA LEU A 289 7.59 5.01 -0.98
C LEU A 289 6.43 4.06 -0.68
N LEU A 290 6.31 3.66 0.59
CA LEU A 290 5.17 2.88 1.04
C LEU A 290 4.06 3.80 1.53
N SER A 291 2.84 3.48 1.17
CA SER A 291 1.67 4.24 1.61
C SER A 291 0.55 3.29 1.97
N PHE A 292 -0.20 3.61 3.01
CA PHE A 292 -1.31 2.78 3.41
C PHE A 292 -2.38 3.51 4.24
N THR A 293 -3.56 2.92 4.26
CA THR A 293 -4.75 3.37 5.00
C THR A 293 -4.83 2.78 6.40
N MET A 294 -3.78 2.12 6.89
CA MET A 294 -3.71 1.63 8.27
C MET A 294 -2.25 1.52 8.71
N PRO A 295 -1.95 1.63 10.01
CA PRO A 295 -0.58 1.49 10.49
C PRO A 295 0.05 0.14 10.16
N TRP A 296 1.28 0.18 9.68
CA TRP A 296 2.08 -1.00 9.33
C TRP A 296 3.54 -0.91 9.82
N CYS A 297 3.98 0.28 10.23
CA CYS A 297 5.28 0.53 10.84
C CYS A 297 5.23 0.24 12.35
N PRO A 298 6.28 -0.38 12.91
CA PRO A 298 6.41 -0.55 14.35
C PRO A 298 6.17 0.74 15.13
N THR A 299 5.41 0.65 16.22
CA THR A 299 5.29 1.71 17.22
C THR A 299 4.86 1.16 18.57
N ALA A 300 5.33 1.81 19.63
CA ALA A 300 4.89 1.58 21.00
C ALA A 300 3.47 2.08 21.29
N SER A 301 2.92 2.98 20.46
CA SER A 301 1.67 3.70 20.76
C SER A 301 0.40 2.85 20.62
N PHE A 302 0.41 1.86 19.73
CA PHE A 302 -0.72 0.96 19.49
C PHE A 302 -0.26 -0.31 18.75
N PRO A 303 -0.96 -1.44 18.95
CA PRO A 303 -0.58 -2.69 18.30
C PRO A 303 -0.86 -2.64 16.80
N HIS A 304 -0.22 -3.54 16.05
CA HIS A 304 -0.53 -3.77 14.65
C HIS A 304 -2.03 -4.05 14.50
N PRO A 305 -2.75 -3.39 13.57
CA PRO A 305 -4.20 -3.55 13.39
C PRO A 305 -4.73 -4.98 13.15
N LEU A 306 -3.85 -5.95 12.91
CA LEU A 306 -4.20 -7.35 12.62
C LEU A 306 -3.97 -8.29 13.82
N VAL A 307 -3.50 -7.76 14.96
CA VAL A 307 -3.14 -8.53 16.15
C VAL A 307 -3.97 -8.05 17.34
N ASN A 308 -4.50 -9.00 18.13
CA ASN A 308 -5.17 -8.71 19.40
C ASN A 308 -4.26 -9.08 20.56
N ILE A 309 -3.66 -8.10 21.21
CA ILE A 309 -2.84 -8.37 22.39
C ILE A 309 -3.77 -8.61 23.59
N LYS A 310 -3.81 -9.83 24.15
CA LYS A 310 -4.40 -10.03 25.48
C LYS A 310 -3.31 -9.70 26.50
N GLN A 311 -3.38 -8.49 27.01
CA GLN A 311 -2.48 -8.02 28.05
C GLN A 311 -2.57 -8.95 29.26
N SER A 312 -1.44 -9.57 29.62
CA SER A 312 -1.27 -10.16 30.95
C SER A 312 -0.96 -9.04 31.94
N GLU A 313 -1.26 -9.23 33.21
CA GLU A 313 -0.95 -8.26 34.28
C GLU A 313 0.55 -7.86 34.34
N ASN A 314 1.43 -8.63 33.70
CA ASN A 314 2.89 -8.50 33.76
C ASN A 314 3.56 -8.08 32.43
N THR A 315 2.81 -7.65 31.41
CA THR A 315 3.39 -7.17 30.13
C THR A 315 3.41 -5.65 30.06
N GLU A 316 4.55 -5.03 29.77
CA GLU A 316 4.62 -3.59 29.41
C GLU A 316 3.83 -3.33 28.10
N PRO A 317 2.69 -2.60 28.15
CA PRO A 317 1.78 -2.46 27.01
C PRO A 317 2.44 -1.90 25.74
N ASN A 318 3.37 -0.97 25.94
CA ASN A 318 4.06 -0.28 24.86
C ASN A 318 5.02 -1.21 24.09
N MET A 319 5.69 -2.12 24.78
CA MET A 319 6.57 -3.10 24.14
C MET A 319 5.76 -4.13 23.34
N ALA A 320 4.63 -4.56 23.90
CA ALA A 320 3.74 -5.49 23.24
C ALA A 320 3.22 -4.93 21.90
N ASN A 321 2.88 -3.64 21.89
CA ASN A 321 2.50 -2.92 20.69
C ASN A 321 3.61 -2.96 19.63
N TYR A 322 4.83 -2.59 20.01
CA TYR A 322 5.98 -2.56 19.10
C TYR A 322 6.27 -3.93 18.46
N TYR A 323 6.36 -4.98 19.27
CA TYR A 323 6.70 -6.32 18.75
C TYR A 323 5.58 -6.99 17.95
N SER A 324 4.33 -6.52 18.07
CA SER A 324 3.24 -7.05 17.25
C SER A 324 3.48 -6.87 15.75
N TYR A 325 4.21 -5.82 15.34
CA TYR A 325 4.54 -5.56 13.93
C TYR A 325 5.58 -6.55 13.39
N GLY A 326 6.65 -6.80 14.14
CA GLY A 326 7.66 -7.79 13.76
C GLY A 326 7.08 -9.20 13.62
N LEU A 327 6.09 -9.55 14.44
CA LEU A 327 5.38 -10.83 14.29
C LEU A 327 4.60 -10.91 12.97
N VAL A 328 3.85 -9.87 12.61
CA VAL A 328 3.08 -9.87 11.35
C VAL A 328 4.01 -9.99 10.14
N ASP A 329 5.13 -9.27 10.15
CA ASP A 329 6.13 -9.33 9.09
C ASP A 329 6.74 -10.74 8.99
N MET A 330 7.12 -11.33 10.13
CA MET A 330 7.67 -12.68 10.20
C MET A 330 6.69 -13.75 9.68
N MET A 331 5.41 -13.67 10.06
CA MET A 331 4.38 -14.58 9.58
C MET A 331 4.11 -14.44 8.08
N THR A 332 4.13 -13.20 7.57
CA THR A 332 4.03 -12.91 6.15
C THR A 332 5.19 -13.59 5.40
N TRP A 333 6.42 -13.46 5.91
CA TRP A 333 7.59 -14.10 5.34
C TRP A 333 7.54 -15.62 5.38
N GLN A 334 7.07 -16.24 6.48
CA GLN A 334 6.91 -17.70 6.54
C GLN A 334 5.91 -18.22 5.49
N GLY A 335 4.83 -17.48 5.23
CA GLY A 335 3.82 -17.87 4.25
C GLY A 335 4.27 -17.68 2.79
N LEU A 336 4.98 -16.59 2.51
CA LEU A 336 5.24 -16.13 1.14
C LEU A 336 6.71 -16.11 0.73
N GLY A 337 7.65 -16.23 1.66
CA GLY A 337 9.09 -16.08 1.43
C GLY A 337 9.64 -17.01 0.35
N ARG A 338 9.10 -18.24 0.22
CA ARG A 338 9.46 -19.14 -0.90
C ARG A 338 9.05 -18.56 -2.26
N THR A 339 7.82 -18.06 -2.36
CA THR A 339 7.29 -17.47 -3.60
C THR A 339 8.06 -16.20 -3.95
N ILE A 340 8.30 -15.34 -2.95
CA ILE A 340 9.07 -14.10 -3.09
C ILE A 340 10.52 -14.40 -3.52
N ASN A 341 11.21 -15.33 -2.86
CA ASN A 341 12.59 -15.69 -3.23
C ASN A 341 12.67 -16.34 -4.62
N LYS A 342 11.67 -17.14 -5.01
CA LYS A 342 11.60 -17.65 -6.39
C LYS A 342 11.51 -16.50 -7.39
N PHE A 343 10.65 -15.52 -7.13
CA PHE A 343 10.52 -14.33 -7.95
C PHE A 343 11.82 -13.51 -7.99
N ARG A 344 12.44 -13.21 -6.83
CA ARG A 344 13.74 -12.53 -6.72
C ARG A 344 14.82 -13.20 -7.58
N MET A 345 15.05 -14.49 -7.36
CA MET A 345 16.16 -15.19 -8.02
C MET A 345 15.92 -15.50 -9.50
N LYS A 346 14.67 -15.83 -9.87
CA LYS A 346 14.37 -16.30 -11.24
C LYS A 346 13.92 -15.21 -12.18
N ARG A 347 13.42 -14.09 -11.66
CA ARG A 347 12.85 -13.01 -12.48
C ARG A 347 13.63 -11.73 -12.34
N LEU A 348 13.95 -11.34 -11.10
CA LEU A 348 14.67 -10.10 -10.84
C LEU A 348 16.19 -10.23 -10.91
N GLY A 349 16.73 -11.46 -10.85
CA GLY A 349 18.17 -11.70 -10.77
C GLY A 349 18.78 -11.27 -9.43
N LEU A 350 17.96 -11.14 -8.39
CA LEU A 350 18.38 -10.74 -7.04
C LEU A 350 18.70 -11.96 -6.17
N ASP A 351 19.53 -11.72 -5.16
CA ASP A 351 19.93 -12.75 -4.20
C ASP A 351 18.79 -13.23 -3.29
N TYR A 352 18.97 -14.46 -2.80
CA TYR A 352 18.06 -15.10 -1.87
C TYR A 352 18.08 -14.39 -0.51
N LEU A 353 16.90 -14.00 -0.01
CA LEU A 353 16.78 -13.45 1.34
C LEU A 353 16.54 -14.56 2.36
N THR A 354 17.36 -14.58 3.40
CA THR A 354 17.09 -15.39 4.60
C THR A 354 15.96 -14.74 5.42
N THR A 355 15.35 -15.49 6.35
CA THR A 355 14.38 -14.91 7.29
C THR A 355 14.97 -13.73 8.08
N ALA A 356 16.24 -13.82 8.47
CA ALA A 356 16.92 -12.75 9.22
C ALA A 356 17.08 -11.48 8.39
N SER A 357 17.29 -11.62 7.08
CA SER A 357 17.36 -10.50 6.15
C SER A 357 15.99 -9.96 5.77
N ALA A 358 14.98 -10.82 5.64
CA ALA A 358 13.67 -10.37 5.18
C ALA A 358 12.81 -9.69 6.24
N VAL A 359 12.83 -10.20 7.47
CA VAL A 359 12.06 -9.60 8.58
C VAL A 359 12.70 -8.28 9.00
N GLY A 360 11.90 -7.23 9.10
CA GLY A 360 12.37 -5.86 9.37
C GLY A 360 13.08 -5.21 8.20
N MET A 361 13.12 -5.82 7.01
CA MET A 361 13.87 -5.29 5.86
C MET A 361 13.42 -3.87 5.48
N ILE A 362 12.12 -3.60 5.53
CA ILE A 362 11.56 -2.29 5.19
C ILE A 362 12.10 -1.19 6.12
N GLU A 363 12.20 -1.49 7.42
CA GLU A 363 12.76 -0.60 8.43
C GLU A 363 14.27 -0.43 8.25
N ARG A 364 15.00 -1.55 8.09
CA ARG A 364 16.46 -1.51 7.88
C ARG A 364 16.88 -0.76 6.62
N CYS A 365 16.12 -0.90 5.54
CA CYS A 365 16.36 -0.18 4.30
C CYS A 365 15.81 1.27 4.33
N ALA A 366 15.34 1.75 5.49
CA ALA A 366 14.87 3.11 5.68
C ALA A 366 13.80 3.54 4.66
N VAL A 367 12.92 2.61 4.26
CA VAL A 367 11.91 2.91 3.23
C VAL A 367 10.94 3.96 3.80
N PRO A 368 10.73 5.10 3.11
CA PRO A 368 9.84 6.15 3.59
C PRO A 368 8.37 5.71 3.52
N TRP A 369 7.57 6.24 4.45
CA TRP A 369 6.15 5.95 4.58
C TRP A 369 5.29 7.21 4.53
N THR A 370 4.14 7.11 3.87
CA THR A 370 3.08 8.11 3.93
C THR A 370 1.75 7.44 4.27
N TYR A 371 1.30 7.62 5.51
CA TYR A 371 0.00 7.17 5.96
C TYR A 371 -1.08 8.16 5.56
N CYS A 372 -2.02 7.71 4.72
CA CYS A 372 -3.22 8.46 4.37
C CYS A 372 -4.29 8.32 5.46
N LEU A 373 -3.89 8.69 6.69
CA LEU A 373 -4.70 8.69 7.90
C LEU A 373 -4.87 10.13 8.38
N SER A 374 -6.04 10.49 8.92
CA SER A 374 -6.25 11.81 9.52
C SER A 374 -5.52 11.92 10.87
N PRO A 375 -4.66 12.95 11.07
CA PRO A 375 -4.09 13.30 12.37
C PRO A 375 -5.15 13.60 13.44
N ALA A 376 -6.36 14.02 13.04
CA ALA A 376 -7.49 14.24 13.93
C ALA A 376 -7.98 12.96 14.60
N LEU A 377 -7.79 11.80 13.97
CA LEU A 377 -8.07 10.49 14.56
C LEU A 377 -6.82 9.94 15.22
N VAL A 378 -5.74 9.86 14.45
CA VAL A 378 -4.50 9.17 14.82
C VAL A 378 -3.35 10.16 14.73
N SER A 379 -2.95 10.68 15.87
CA SER A 379 -1.75 11.51 15.96
C SER A 379 -0.52 10.69 15.57
N LYS A 380 0.42 11.30 14.83
CA LYS A 380 1.72 10.71 14.53
C LYS A 380 2.40 10.31 15.86
N PRO A 381 2.67 9.01 16.09
CA PRO A 381 3.47 8.54 17.21
C PRO A 381 4.83 9.23 17.28
N ALA A 382 5.34 9.47 18.49
CA ALA A 382 6.63 10.13 18.69
C ALA A 382 7.82 9.29 18.21
N ASP A 383 7.65 7.96 18.17
CA ASP A 383 8.63 6.99 17.67
C ASP A 383 8.56 6.78 16.14
N TRP A 384 7.59 7.39 15.45
CA TRP A 384 7.62 7.53 14.00
C TRP A 384 8.47 8.73 13.61
N MET A 385 9.67 8.45 13.12
CA MET A 385 10.68 9.47 12.83
C MET A 385 10.37 10.27 11.54
N SER A 386 11.35 11.02 11.04
CA SER A 386 11.21 11.93 9.88
C SER A 386 10.73 11.25 8.60
N HIS A 387 11.08 9.98 8.39
CA HIS A 387 10.74 9.21 7.19
C HIS A 387 9.31 8.67 7.15
N ILE A 388 8.48 8.90 8.19
CA ILE A 388 7.11 8.40 8.28
C ILE A 388 6.16 9.58 8.48
N ASP A 389 5.31 9.86 7.50
CA ASP A 389 4.35 10.97 7.58
C ASP A 389 2.90 10.48 7.75
N VAL A 390 2.11 11.24 8.50
CA VAL A 390 0.65 11.08 8.64
C VAL A 390 0.00 12.31 8.03
N VAL A 391 -0.57 12.17 6.83
CA VAL A 391 -0.82 13.33 5.96
C VAL A 391 -2.27 13.80 5.90
N GLY A 392 -3.22 12.98 6.35
CA GLY A 392 -4.66 13.17 6.11
C GLY A 392 -5.22 12.14 5.12
N PHE A 393 -6.54 12.02 5.07
CA PHE A 393 -7.20 11.14 4.10
C PHE A 393 -7.14 11.71 2.68
N TYR A 394 -7.06 10.83 1.68
CA TYR A 394 -7.20 11.21 0.27
C TYR A 394 -8.67 11.07 -0.13
N PHE A 395 -9.32 12.19 -0.41
CA PHE A 395 -10.71 12.20 -0.87
C PHE A 395 -10.76 12.38 -2.38
N LEU A 396 -11.71 11.68 -2.99
CA LEU A 396 -12.09 11.84 -4.39
C LEU A 396 -13.53 12.34 -4.41
N ASP A 397 -13.78 13.47 -5.06
CA ASP A 397 -15.12 14.02 -5.19
C ASP A 397 -15.84 13.25 -6.31
N LEU A 398 -16.62 12.25 -5.91
CA LEU A 398 -17.40 11.39 -6.80
C LEU A 398 -18.83 11.92 -7.02
N ALA A 399 -19.26 12.84 -6.17
CA ALA A 399 -20.59 13.44 -6.21
C ALA A 399 -20.80 14.46 -7.34
N SER A 400 -19.74 15.00 -7.96
CA SER A 400 -19.82 16.14 -8.89
C SER A 400 -20.75 15.90 -10.09
N ASP A 401 -20.77 14.67 -10.60
CA ASP A 401 -21.55 14.26 -11.79
C ASP A 401 -22.66 13.26 -11.44
N TYR A 402 -22.99 13.13 -10.16
CA TYR A 402 -23.98 12.15 -9.70
C TYR A 402 -25.39 12.75 -9.67
N SER A 403 -26.32 12.07 -10.35
CA SER A 403 -27.76 12.37 -10.27
C SER A 403 -28.47 11.29 -9.45
N PRO A 404 -29.05 11.64 -8.27
CA PRO A 404 -29.73 10.67 -7.43
C PRO A 404 -31.06 10.22 -8.04
N PRO A 405 -31.44 8.94 -7.90
CA PRO A 405 -32.76 8.44 -8.27
C PRO A 405 -33.89 9.19 -7.55
N GLU A 406 -35.00 9.45 -8.25
CA GLU A 406 -36.12 10.23 -7.72
C GLU A 406 -36.73 9.65 -6.46
N ASN A 407 -36.89 8.31 -6.41
CA ASN A 407 -37.40 7.60 -5.24
C ASN A 407 -36.53 7.75 -3.99
N LEU A 408 -35.20 7.85 -4.14
CA LEU A 408 -34.28 8.11 -3.04
C LEU A 408 -34.45 9.54 -2.52
N VAL A 409 -34.58 10.51 -3.43
CA VAL A 409 -34.81 11.92 -3.08
C VAL A 409 -36.14 12.09 -2.35
N GLU A 410 -37.20 11.43 -2.82
CA GLU A 410 -38.51 11.45 -2.19
C GLU A 410 -38.46 10.86 -0.77
N PHE A 411 -37.81 9.71 -0.59
CA PHE A 411 -37.61 9.10 0.72
C PHE A 411 -36.84 10.02 1.68
N LEU A 412 -35.76 10.65 1.22
CA LEU A 412 -35.00 11.59 2.03
C LEU A 412 -35.86 12.76 2.50
N LYS A 413 -36.72 13.30 1.62
CA LYS A 413 -37.61 14.44 1.92
C LYS A 413 -38.82 14.10 2.81
N SER A 414 -39.22 12.83 2.91
CA SER A 414 -40.46 12.44 3.58
C SER A 414 -40.40 12.41 5.12
N GLY A 415 -39.34 12.92 5.75
CA GLY A 415 -39.23 12.98 7.21
C GLY A 415 -37.82 13.29 7.73
N GLU A 416 -37.54 12.88 8.97
CA GLU A 416 -36.26 13.10 9.67
C GLU A 416 -35.07 12.37 9.01
N PRO A 417 -33.85 12.96 8.96
CA PRO A 417 -32.70 12.35 8.30
C PRO A 417 -32.45 10.89 8.72
N PRO A 418 -32.47 9.92 7.78
CA PRO A 418 -32.33 8.50 8.10
C PRO A 418 -30.91 8.15 8.54
N VAL A 419 -30.75 6.99 9.17
CA VAL A 419 -29.43 6.37 9.42
C VAL A 419 -29.03 5.53 8.20
N TYR A 420 -27.79 5.65 7.72
CA TYR A 420 -27.26 4.74 6.71
C TYR A 420 -26.72 3.46 7.35
N ILE A 421 -27.00 2.31 6.76
CA ILE A 421 -26.47 1.00 7.17
C ILE A 421 -25.97 0.26 5.93
N GLY A 422 -24.69 -0.09 5.90
CA GLY A 422 -24.13 -0.87 4.80
C GLY A 422 -22.77 -1.47 5.12
N PHE A 423 -22.65 -2.79 4.95
CA PHE A 423 -21.41 -3.51 5.23
C PHE A 423 -20.51 -3.69 4.01
N GLY A 424 -20.88 -3.18 2.83
CA GLY A 424 -20.07 -3.31 1.62
C GLY A 424 -20.03 -4.76 1.11
N SER A 425 -18.89 -5.20 0.56
CA SER A 425 -18.73 -6.52 -0.07
C SER A 425 -18.38 -7.64 0.92
N ILE A 426 -18.96 -7.61 2.12
CA ILE A 426 -18.71 -8.63 3.15
C ILE A 426 -19.67 -9.80 2.93
N VAL A 427 -19.11 -11.01 2.81
CA VAL A 427 -19.89 -12.25 2.74
C VAL A 427 -20.28 -12.66 4.16
N LEU A 428 -21.57 -12.57 4.51
CA LEU A 428 -22.06 -12.97 5.81
C LEU A 428 -22.33 -14.48 5.87
N GLN A 429 -22.12 -15.09 7.05
CA GLN A 429 -22.48 -16.50 7.27
C GLN A 429 -24.00 -16.69 7.36
N ASN A 430 -24.69 -15.81 8.12
CA ASN A 430 -26.14 -15.81 8.27
C ASN A 430 -26.76 -14.44 7.88
N PRO A 431 -26.81 -14.09 6.57
CA PRO A 431 -27.40 -12.84 6.07
C PRO A 431 -28.77 -12.49 6.66
N GLN A 432 -29.67 -13.47 6.70
CA GLN A 432 -31.06 -13.30 7.12
C GLN A 432 -31.18 -12.94 8.60
N GLU A 433 -30.44 -13.62 9.46
CA GLU A 433 -30.48 -13.41 10.91
C GLU A 433 -29.95 -12.01 11.26
N MET A 434 -28.80 -11.64 10.69
CA MET A 434 -28.25 -10.29 10.86
C MET A 434 -29.19 -9.22 10.33
N THR A 435 -29.82 -9.44 9.17
CA THR A 435 -30.81 -8.50 8.61
C THR A 435 -32.00 -8.33 9.56
N ARG A 436 -32.54 -9.41 10.12
CA ARG A 436 -33.65 -9.34 11.09
C ARG A 436 -33.26 -8.60 12.36
N ALA A 437 -32.06 -8.85 12.90
CA ALA A 437 -31.56 -8.17 14.09
C ALA A 437 -31.43 -6.65 13.84
N ILE A 438 -30.89 -6.27 12.69
CA ILE A 438 -30.74 -4.86 12.27
C ILE A 438 -32.10 -4.18 12.11
N LEU A 439 -33.02 -4.77 11.33
CA LEU A 439 -34.35 -4.19 11.10
C LEU A 439 -35.14 -4.05 12.41
N SER A 440 -35.06 -5.06 13.28
CA SER A 440 -35.68 -5.02 14.60
C SER A 440 -35.06 -3.95 15.50
N GLY A 441 -33.73 -3.79 15.47
CA GLY A 441 -33.05 -2.74 16.22
C GLY A 441 -33.38 -1.33 15.72
N ILE A 442 -33.56 -1.14 14.41
CA ILE A 442 -34.04 0.12 13.82
C ILE A 442 -35.45 0.45 14.33
N ALA A 443 -36.35 -0.54 14.31
CA ALA A 443 -37.71 -0.38 14.82
C ALA A 443 -37.72 -0.05 16.33
N GLN A 444 -36.90 -0.73 17.14
CA GLN A 444 -36.75 -0.43 18.58
C GLN A 444 -36.12 0.94 18.86
N ALA A 445 -35.25 1.43 17.98
CA ALA A 445 -34.68 2.77 18.09
C ALA A 445 -35.65 3.88 17.61
N GLY A 446 -36.67 3.51 16.82
CA GLY A 446 -37.67 4.46 16.30
C GLY A 446 -37.11 5.39 15.22
N VAL A 447 -36.17 4.92 14.39
CA VAL A 447 -35.49 5.74 13.38
C VAL A 447 -35.82 5.30 11.96
N ARG A 448 -35.72 6.22 10.99
CA ARG A 448 -35.72 5.88 9.57
C ARG A 448 -34.34 5.38 9.15
N ALA A 449 -34.26 4.49 8.18
CA ALA A 449 -32.96 3.99 7.71
C ALA A 449 -32.89 3.79 6.19
N ILE A 450 -31.67 3.98 5.68
CA ILE A 450 -31.26 3.58 4.33
C ILE A 450 -30.35 2.38 4.50
N VAL A 451 -30.74 1.23 3.96
CA VAL A 451 -29.98 -0.02 4.10
C VAL A 451 -29.45 -0.44 2.73
N SER A 452 -28.13 -0.48 2.60
CA SER A 452 -27.45 -1.03 1.43
C SER A 452 -27.27 -2.54 1.63
N PRO A 453 -27.91 -3.40 0.83
CA PRO A 453 -27.79 -4.86 0.95
C PRO A 453 -26.34 -5.34 0.81
N GLY A 454 -25.55 -4.61 0.00
CA GLY A 454 -24.17 -4.96 -0.31
C GLY A 454 -24.07 -6.24 -1.14
N TRP A 455 -22.84 -6.64 -1.45
CA TRP A 455 -22.60 -7.83 -2.26
C TRP A 455 -22.52 -9.06 -1.35
N GLY A 456 -23.58 -9.88 -1.33
CA GLY A 456 -23.68 -11.11 -0.53
C GLY A 456 -23.86 -10.90 0.98
N GLY A 457 -24.19 -9.67 1.39
CA GLY A 457 -24.25 -9.25 2.78
C GLY A 457 -25.62 -9.45 3.41
N LEU A 458 -26.53 -8.48 3.23
CA LEU A 458 -27.86 -8.47 3.84
C LEU A 458 -28.93 -8.96 2.87
N ASP A 459 -30.04 -9.44 3.43
CA ASP A 459 -31.16 -9.98 2.67
C ASP A 459 -32.02 -8.84 2.10
N GLU A 460 -31.91 -8.61 0.79
CA GLU A 460 -32.57 -7.51 0.10
C GLU A 460 -34.10 -7.62 0.12
N ASP A 461 -34.65 -8.84 0.07
CA ASP A 461 -36.10 -9.07 0.10
C ASP A 461 -36.68 -8.70 1.47
N LEU A 462 -35.97 -9.07 2.55
CA LEU A 462 -36.32 -8.65 3.90
C LEU A 462 -36.24 -7.12 4.06
N ILE A 463 -35.25 -6.46 3.47
CA ILE A 463 -35.12 -5.00 3.53
C ILE A 463 -36.28 -4.33 2.79
N ARG A 464 -36.60 -4.79 1.58
CA ARG A 464 -37.69 -4.22 0.75
C ARG A 464 -39.07 -4.40 1.38
N SER A 465 -39.26 -5.46 2.16
CA SER A 465 -40.52 -5.76 2.86
C SER A 465 -40.62 -5.16 4.26
N ALA A 466 -39.58 -4.47 4.76
CA ALA A 466 -39.52 -3.93 6.13
C ALA A 466 -40.42 -2.71 6.39
N GLY A 467 -41.06 -2.15 5.37
CA GLY A 467 -42.02 -1.05 5.48
C GLY A 467 -41.47 0.32 5.05
N PRO A 468 -42.30 1.37 5.11
CA PRO A 468 -42.03 2.67 4.48
C PRO A 468 -40.93 3.51 5.17
N HIS A 469 -40.47 3.10 6.36
CA HIS A 469 -39.40 3.77 7.09
C HIS A 469 -37.99 3.25 6.73
N ILE A 470 -37.91 2.23 5.87
CA ILE A 470 -36.67 1.61 5.41
C ILE A 470 -36.58 1.75 3.89
N PHE A 471 -35.43 2.20 3.41
CA PHE A 471 -35.14 2.29 1.98
C PHE A 471 -34.01 1.32 1.60
N ALA A 472 -34.27 0.41 0.66
CA ALA A 472 -33.26 -0.47 0.08
C ALA A 472 -32.39 0.30 -0.92
N LEU A 473 -31.12 0.53 -0.59
CA LEU A 473 -30.22 1.35 -1.38
C LEU A 473 -29.49 0.53 -2.44
N GLY A 474 -29.40 1.08 -3.66
CA GLY A 474 -28.46 0.64 -4.68
C GLY A 474 -27.05 1.23 -4.52
N ASN A 475 -26.30 1.32 -5.61
CA ASN A 475 -24.97 1.95 -5.58
C ASN A 475 -25.09 3.48 -5.64
N VAL A 476 -24.61 4.17 -4.60
CA VAL A 476 -24.64 5.64 -4.47
C VAL A 476 -23.30 6.14 -3.95
N PRO A 477 -22.74 7.25 -4.48
CA PRO A 477 -21.55 7.87 -3.90
C PRO A 477 -21.78 8.28 -2.44
N HIS A 478 -20.94 7.76 -1.53
CA HIS A 478 -21.06 8.02 -0.10
C HIS A 478 -20.80 9.49 0.26
N ASP A 479 -19.95 10.18 -0.49
CA ASP A 479 -19.69 11.61 -0.33
C ASP A 479 -20.90 12.49 -0.60
N TRP A 480 -21.83 12.03 -1.44
CA TRP A 480 -23.16 12.63 -1.60
C TRP A 480 -24.12 12.16 -0.50
N LEU A 481 -24.32 10.85 -0.37
CA LEU A 481 -25.35 10.29 0.50
C LEU A 481 -25.16 10.67 1.96
N PHE A 482 -23.91 10.66 2.45
CA PHE A 482 -23.64 10.89 3.86
C PHE A 482 -23.88 12.33 4.30
N GLN A 483 -24.10 13.27 3.37
CA GLN A 483 -24.56 14.62 3.70
C GLN A 483 -26.04 14.63 4.16
N HIS A 484 -26.81 13.62 3.75
CA HIS A 484 -28.27 13.55 3.94
C HIS A 484 -28.72 12.58 5.05
N VAL A 485 -27.79 12.03 5.82
CA VAL A 485 -28.06 11.06 6.89
C VAL A 485 -27.68 11.60 8.26
N SER A 486 -28.28 11.04 9.32
CA SER A 486 -28.02 11.40 10.72
C SER A 486 -26.84 10.65 11.33
N ALA A 487 -26.64 9.39 10.93
CA ALA A 487 -25.51 8.55 11.35
C ALA A 487 -25.18 7.52 10.26
N VAL A 488 -24.01 6.90 10.36
CA VAL A 488 -23.50 5.91 9.43
C VAL A 488 -23.14 4.64 10.19
N CYS A 489 -23.65 3.49 9.76
CA CYS A 489 -23.28 2.17 10.26
C CYS A 489 -22.63 1.34 9.16
N HIS A 490 -21.44 0.82 9.41
CA HIS A 490 -20.70 0.03 8.43
C HIS A 490 -19.70 -0.94 9.06
N HIS A 491 -19.00 -1.69 8.21
CA HIS A 491 -18.08 -2.74 8.63
C HIS A 491 -16.77 -2.21 9.25
N GLY A 492 -16.34 -1.00 8.90
CA GLY A 492 -15.11 -0.39 9.44
C GLY A 492 -13.99 -0.24 8.43
N GLY A 493 -14.26 -0.40 7.14
CA GLY A 493 -13.25 -0.14 6.10
C GLY A 493 -12.82 1.32 6.10
N ALA A 494 -11.51 1.55 5.96
CA ALA A 494 -10.88 2.86 6.08
C ALA A 494 -11.56 3.96 5.23
N GLY A 495 -11.89 3.66 3.97
CA GLY A 495 -12.53 4.63 3.06
C GLY A 495 -13.93 5.07 3.52
N THR A 496 -14.76 4.14 4.00
CA THR A 496 -16.11 4.47 4.51
C THR A 496 -16.02 5.23 5.83
N THR A 497 -15.10 4.82 6.72
CA THR A 497 -14.79 5.54 7.96
C THR A 497 -14.40 6.99 7.66
N ALA A 498 -13.48 7.18 6.71
CA ALA A 498 -12.98 8.50 6.34
C ALA A 498 -14.09 9.43 5.85
N ILE A 499 -14.95 8.96 4.94
CA ILE A 499 -16.03 9.80 4.39
C ILE A 499 -17.16 10.05 5.38
N GLY A 500 -17.53 9.06 6.21
CA GLY A 500 -18.50 9.24 7.30
C GLY A 500 -18.07 10.34 8.26
N LEU A 501 -16.81 10.30 8.69
CA LEU A 501 -16.24 11.31 9.58
C LEU A 501 -16.04 12.66 8.89
N LYS A 502 -15.59 12.72 7.62
CA LYS A 502 -15.51 13.99 6.85
C LYS A 502 -16.87 14.69 6.80
N CYS A 503 -17.96 13.93 6.69
CA CYS A 503 -19.34 14.45 6.71
C CYS A 503 -19.86 14.77 8.13
N GLY A 504 -19.03 14.65 9.17
CA GLY A 504 -19.41 14.93 10.55
C GLY A 504 -20.38 13.92 11.15
N LYS A 505 -20.49 12.71 10.58
CA LYS A 505 -21.53 11.75 10.97
C LYS A 505 -21.04 10.80 12.06
N PRO A 506 -21.80 10.61 13.15
CA PRO A 506 -21.61 9.51 14.07
C PRO A 506 -21.45 8.19 13.32
N THR A 507 -20.42 7.43 13.65
CA THR A 507 -20.04 6.24 12.89
C THR A 507 -20.11 4.99 13.79
N ILE A 508 -21.03 4.08 13.51
CA ILE A 508 -21.23 2.79 14.17
C ILE A 508 -20.46 1.71 13.39
N ILE A 509 -19.64 0.92 14.09
CA ILE A 509 -18.83 -0.13 13.46
C ILE A 509 -19.28 -1.52 13.90
N VAL A 510 -19.50 -2.39 12.91
CA VAL A 510 -19.68 -3.84 13.06
C VAL A 510 -18.49 -4.54 12.39
N PRO A 511 -17.38 -4.83 13.09
CA PRO A 511 -16.16 -5.30 12.47
C PRO A 511 -16.17 -6.81 12.24
N PHE A 512 -15.77 -7.23 11.03
CA PHE A 512 -15.71 -8.63 10.60
C PHE A 512 -14.29 -9.19 10.54
N PHE A 513 -13.31 -8.43 10.03
CA PHE A 513 -11.91 -8.87 9.91
C PHE A 513 -10.96 -7.68 9.71
N GLY A 514 -9.65 -7.97 9.69
CA GLY A 514 -8.63 -6.98 9.33
C GLY A 514 -8.56 -5.82 10.33
N ASP A 515 -8.48 -4.61 9.79
CA ASP A 515 -8.30 -3.32 10.49
C ASP A 515 -9.58 -2.68 11.02
N GLN A 516 -10.74 -3.17 10.58
CA GLN A 516 -12.06 -2.73 11.02
C GLN A 516 -12.23 -2.55 12.55
N PRO A 517 -11.72 -3.43 13.41
CA PRO A 517 -11.85 -3.30 14.87
C PRO A 517 -10.96 -2.19 15.43
N TRP A 518 -9.79 -2.01 14.82
CA TRP A 518 -8.88 -0.92 15.16
C TRP A 518 -9.54 0.42 14.81
N TRP A 519 -10.18 0.54 13.65
CA TRP A 519 -10.96 1.72 13.28
C TRP A 519 -12.10 2.01 14.26
N ALA A 520 -12.85 0.99 14.67
CA ALA A 520 -13.88 1.15 15.69
C ALA A 520 -13.33 1.72 16.99
N THR A 521 -12.15 1.25 17.40
CA THR A 521 -11.46 1.74 18.59
C THR A 521 -11.06 3.20 18.44
N GLN A 522 -10.52 3.62 17.29
CA GLN A 522 -10.15 5.03 17.06
C GLN A 522 -11.37 5.96 17.09
N ILE A 523 -12.47 5.56 16.46
CA ILE A 523 -13.73 6.34 16.43
C ILE A 523 -14.30 6.49 17.84
N THR A 524 -14.38 5.37 18.59
CA THR A 524 -14.89 5.36 19.97
C THR A 524 -14.04 6.24 20.88
N ARG A 525 -12.70 6.18 20.76
CA ARG A 525 -11.77 7.02 21.53
C ARG A 525 -11.99 8.53 21.31
N ARG A 526 -12.45 8.92 20.11
CA ARG A 526 -12.82 10.32 19.81
C ARG A 526 -14.25 10.68 20.18
N GLY A 527 -15.02 9.72 20.71
CA GLY A 527 -16.44 9.91 21.02
C GLY A 527 -17.34 10.07 19.80
N ALA A 528 -16.81 9.83 18.59
CA ALA A 528 -17.51 10.02 17.31
C ALA A 528 -18.37 8.80 16.90
N GLY A 529 -18.53 7.83 17.80
CA GLY A 529 -19.34 6.63 17.59
C GLY A 529 -19.46 5.82 18.88
N PRO A 530 -20.43 4.87 18.93
CA PRO A 530 -20.54 3.94 20.04
C PRO A 530 -19.40 2.89 20.04
N PRO A 531 -19.24 2.12 21.13
CA PRO A 531 -18.38 0.95 21.14
C PRO A 531 -18.70 -0.01 19.97
N PRO A 532 -17.69 -0.76 19.43
CA PRO A 532 -17.91 -1.71 18.35
C PRO A 532 -18.92 -2.77 18.73
N LEU A 533 -19.74 -3.16 17.75
CA LEU A 533 -20.70 -4.25 17.88
C LEU A 533 -20.08 -5.54 17.35
N ASP A 534 -20.06 -6.59 18.17
CA ASP A 534 -19.59 -7.91 17.73
C ASP A 534 -20.62 -8.56 16.78
N PRO A 535 -20.26 -8.86 15.51
CA PRO A 535 -21.19 -9.47 14.56
C PRO A 535 -21.69 -10.85 15.01
N LYS A 536 -20.95 -11.58 15.85
CA LYS A 536 -21.34 -12.92 16.32
C LYS A 536 -22.43 -12.88 17.40
N THR A 537 -22.53 -11.78 18.12
CA THR A 537 -23.45 -11.60 19.26
C THR A 537 -24.41 -10.44 19.05
N LEU A 538 -24.54 -9.95 17.81
CA LEU A 538 -25.36 -8.80 17.45
C LEU A 538 -26.86 -9.12 17.66
N THR A 539 -27.47 -8.46 18.63
CA THR A 539 -28.93 -8.50 18.86
C THR A 539 -29.61 -7.19 18.44
N ALA A 540 -30.94 -7.24 18.32
CA ALA A 540 -31.74 -6.05 18.05
C ALA A 540 -31.57 -4.97 19.14
N GLU A 541 -31.52 -5.39 20.40
CA GLU A 541 -31.38 -4.50 21.56
C GLU A 541 -30.01 -3.83 21.56
N ALA A 542 -28.94 -4.60 21.32
CA ALA A 542 -27.59 -4.07 21.22
C ALA A 542 -27.47 -3.06 20.07
N PHE A 543 -28.06 -3.37 18.91
CA PHE A 543 -28.09 -2.46 17.77
C PHE A 543 -28.88 -1.18 18.06
N ALA A 544 -30.06 -1.30 18.70
CA ALA A 544 -30.87 -0.15 19.09
C ALA A 544 -30.16 0.76 20.11
N VAL A 545 -29.43 0.18 21.07
CA VAL A 545 -28.60 0.94 22.01
C VAL A 545 -27.50 1.69 21.27
N ALA A 546 -26.79 1.04 20.34
CA ALA A 546 -25.75 1.70 19.55
C ALA A 546 -26.30 2.86 18.70
N LEU A 547 -27.48 2.70 18.09
CA LEU A 547 -28.17 3.78 17.37
C LEU A 547 -28.49 4.95 18.29
N ARG A 548 -29.05 4.70 19.48
CA ARG A 548 -29.35 5.76 20.46
C ARG A 548 -28.10 6.49 20.95
N ILE A 549 -26.99 5.78 21.16
CA ILE A 549 -25.71 6.41 21.53
C ILE A 549 -25.20 7.27 20.37
N ALA A 550 -25.19 6.74 19.15
CA ALA A 550 -24.74 7.48 17.96
C ALA A 550 -25.54 8.77 17.74
N LEU A 551 -26.86 8.72 17.95
CA LEU A 551 -27.77 9.86 17.82
C LEU A 551 -27.85 10.74 19.07
N SER A 552 -27.04 10.48 20.10
CA SER A 552 -26.94 11.37 21.25
C SER A 552 -26.30 12.70 20.86
N SER A 553 -26.71 13.79 21.51
CA SER A 553 -26.17 15.12 21.23
C SER A 553 -24.66 15.22 21.46
N THR A 554 -24.13 14.46 22.42
CA THR A 554 -22.69 14.36 22.69
C THR A 554 -21.94 13.72 21.53
N THR A 555 -22.40 12.57 21.04
CA THR A 555 -21.73 11.83 19.95
C THR A 555 -21.85 12.57 18.62
N MET A 556 -23.02 13.15 18.31
CA MET A 556 -23.20 14.00 17.14
C MET A 556 -22.24 15.20 17.14
N ARG A 557 -22.10 15.88 18.28
CA ARG A 557 -21.17 17.02 18.39
C ARG A 557 -19.71 16.58 18.23
N ALA A 558 -19.32 15.46 18.84
CA ALA A 558 -17.96 14.93 18.71
C ALA A 558 -17.64 14.55 17.25
N ALA A 559 -18.58 13.89 16.56
CA ALA A 559 -18.44 13.56 15.15
C ALA A 559 -18.32 14.81 14.27
N GLU A 560 -19.13 15.85 14.53
CA GLU A 560 -19.04 17.13 13.81
C GLU A 560 -17.67 17.79 14.01
N MET A 561 -17.17 17.84 15.24
CA MET A 561 -15.84 18.39 15.55
C MET A 561 -14.72 17.64 14.81
N VAL A 562 -14.76 16.30 14.80
CA VAL A 562 -13.82 15.48 14.03
C VAL A 562 -13.94 15.77 12.53
N GLY A 563 -15.16 15.91 12.02
CA GLY A 563 -15.42 16.27 10.63
C GLY A 563 -14.87 17.64 10.27
N GLU A 564 -15.02 18.64 11.13
CA GLU A 564 -14.41 19.97 10.94
C GLU A 564 -12.89 19.90 10.87
N MET A 565 -12.25 19.10 11.72
CA MET A 565 -10.81 18.90 11.69
C MET A 565 -10.38 18.26 10.37
N ILE A 566 -11.04 17.17 9.96
CA ILE A 566 -10.75 16.46 8.71
C ILE A 566 -10.94 17.37 7.49
N ARG A 567 -11.99 18.20 7.45
CA ARG A 567 -12.24 19.13 6.33
C ARG A 567 -11.21 20.25 6.21
N ARG A 568 -10.48 20.56 7.29
CA ARG A 568 -9.37 21.53 7.26
C ARG A 568 -8.05 20.91 6.79
N GLU A 569 -7.96 19.58 6.78
CA GLU A 569 -6.79 18.87 6.27
C GLU A 569 -6.72 18.95 4.74
N SER A 570 -5.51 19.01 4.20
CA SER A 570 -5.24 18.90 2.76
C SER A 570 -4.56 17.57 2.45
N GLY A 571 -5.20 16.46 2.82
CA GLY A 571 -4.59 15.13 2.81
C GLY A 571 -3.89 14.77 1.51
N THR A 572 -4.57 14.91 0.37
CA THR A 572 -3.99 14.59 -0.95
C THR A 572 -2.77 15.46 -1.28
N GLN A 573 -2.83 16.77 -1.00
CA GLN A 573 -1.70 17.68 -1.24
C GLN A 573 -0.53 17.36 -0.31
N ASN A 574 -0.80 17.11 0.98
CA ASN A 574 0.21 16.69 1.95
C ASN A 574 0.87 15.36 1.54
N GLY A 575 0.10 14.46 0.93
CA GLY A 575 0.60 13.21 0.36
C GLY A 575 1.57 13.41 -0.81
N VAL A 576 1.28 14.36 -1.71
CA VAL A 576 2.20 14.75 -2.79
C VAL A 576 3.47 15.40 -2.23
N ASP A 577 3.32 16.35 -1.30
CA ASP A 577 4.45 17.00 -0.63
C ASP A 577 5.32 15.96 0.09
N SER A 578 4.71 14.99 0.76
CA SER A 578 5.40 13.86 1.41
C SER A 578 6.16 13.02 0.38
N PHE A 579 5.51 12.65 -0.73
CA PHE A 579 6.15 11.89 -1.79
C PHE A 579 7.41 12.57 -2.32
N HIS A 580 7.29 13.84 -2.73
CA HIS A 580 8.44 14.60 -3.24
C HIS A 580 9.54 14.79 -2.19
N ARG A 581 9.18 15.05 -0.94
CA ARG A 581 10.15 15.23 0.16
C ARG A 581 11.00 13.99 0.40
N HIS A 582 10.43 12.80 0.22
CA HIS A 582 11.11 11.53 0.47
C HIS A 582 11.81 10.94 -0.75
N MET A 583 11.69 11.56 -1.92
CA MET A 583 12.46 11.15 -3.10
C MET A 583 13.91 11.66 -2.97
N PRO A 584 14.92 10.86 -3.38
CA PRO A 584 16.32 11.29 -3.40
C PRO A 584 16.58 12.22 -4.60
N LEU A 585 15.88 13.36 -4.64
CA LEU A 585 15.82 14.25 -5.80
C LEU A 585 17.19 14.76 -6.25
N LEU A 586 18.13 14.97 -5.33
CA LEU A 586 19.50 15.36 -5.67
C LEU A 586 20.23 14.29 -6.49
N ASN A 587 19.85 13.02 -6.34
CA ASN A 587 20.36 11.90 -7.13
C ASN A 587 19.51 11.61 -8.36
N MET A 588 18.26 12.09 -8.41
CA MET A 588 17.36 11.84 -9.55
C MET A 588 17.49 12.88 -10.66
N ARG A 589 18.00 14.08 -10.40
CA ARG A 589 18.08 15.15 -11.41
C ARG A 589 19.22 14.91 -12.40
N CYS A 590 18.96 15.26 -13.66
CA CYS A 590 19.99 15.35 -14.70
C CYS A 590 20.87 16.59 -14.46
N ASP A 591 22.20 16.42 -14.50
CA ASP A 591 23.15 17.48 -14.18
C ASP A 591 23.14 18.62 -15.20
N LEU A 592 22.75 18.32 -16.45
CA LEU A 592 22.63 19.32 -17.52
C LEU A 592 21.25 19.98 -17.62
N ASP A 593 20.21 19.32 -17.10
CA ASP A 593 18.83 19.81 -17.12
C ASP A 593 18.12 19.28 -15.86
N PRO A 594 18.19 20.00 -14.74
CA PRO A 594 17.64 19.56 -13.46
C PRO A 594 16.11 19.39 -13.45
N THR A 595 15.41 19.80 -14.51
CA THR A 595 13.96 19.58 -14.68
C THR A 595 13.62 18.18 -15.18
N ARG A 596 14.61 17.39 -15.59
CA ARG A 596 14.47 16.03 -16.09
C ARG A 596 15.13 15.02 -15.15
N VAL A 597 14.56 13.82 -15.11
CA VAL A 597 15.13 12.68 -14.41
C VAL A 597 16.36 12.17 -15.16
N ALA A 598 17.43 11.89 -14.42
CA ALA A 598 18.61 11.18 -14.89
C ALA A 598 18.33 9.68 -14.99
N VAL A 599 18.66 9.10 -16.14
CA VAL A 599 18.50 7.66 -16.41
C VAL A 599 19.82 7.01 -16.83
N TRP A 600 20.81 7.81 -17.20
CA TRP A 600 22.15 7.36 -17.55
C TRP A 600 23.18 8.01 -16.64
N TYR A 601 24.23 7.26 -16.31
CA TYR A 601 25.45 7.77 -15.71
C TYR A 601 26.58 7.64 -16.73
N SER A 602 27.40 8.68 -16.85
CA SER A 602 28.61 8.66 -17.67
C SER A 602 29.83 8.53 -16.75
N PRO A 603 30.47 7.35 -16.67
CA PRO A 603 31.67 7.18 -15.86
C PRO A 603 32.84 8.05 -16.34
N MET A 604 32.91 8.32 -17.64
CA MET A 604 33.97 9.15 -18.24
C MET A 604 33.87 10.62 -17.80
N HIS A 605 32.66 11.15 -17.64
CA HIS A 605 32.43 12.55 -17.30
C HIS A 605 31.96 12.76 -15.86
N GLU A 606 31.68 11.67 -15.13
CA GLU A 606 31.09 11.66 -13.80
C GLU A 606 29.76 12.43 -13.73
N MET A 607 28.92 12.26 -14.76
CA MET A 607 27.66 13.00 -14.91
C MET A 607 26.44 12.10 -15.01
N ARG A 608 25.34 12.55 -14.41
CA ARG A 608 24.00 11.98 -14.51
C ARG A 608 23.24 12.68 -15.62
N LEU A 609 22.78 11.91 -16.59
CA LEU A 609 22.17 12.41 -17.81
C LEU A 609 20.75 11.88 -17.94
N SER A 610 19.82 12.77 -18.31
CA SER A 610 18.50 12.34 -18.80
C SER A 610 18.64 11.63 -20.14
N ALA A 611 17.63 10.83 -20.52
CA ALA A 611 17.60 10.20 -21.84
C ALA A 611 17.78 11.22 -22.97
N PHE A 612 17.13 12.38 -22.84
CA PHE A 612 17.23 13.47 -23.81
C PHE A 612 18.66 14.03 -23.88
N ALA A 613 19.27 14.37 -22.74
CA ALA A 613 20.63 14.91 -22.71
C ALA A 613 21.66 13.90 -23.26
N ALA A 614 21.53 12.62 -22.88
CA ALA A 614 22.39 11.56 -23.40
C ALA A 614 22.28 11.41 -24.93
N GLN A 615 21.05 11.44 -25.47
CA GLN A 615 20.82 11.36 -26.90
C GLN A 615 21.46 12.54 -27.65
N VAL A 616 21.22 13.77 -27.19
CA VAL A 616 21.78 14.99 -27.82
C VAL A 616 23.31 14.98 -27.80
N LEU A 617 23.92 14.63 -26.68
CA LEU A 617 25.37 14.55 -26.57
C LEU A 617 25.96 13.44 -27.44
N SER A 618 25.26 12.31 -27.59
CA SER A 618 25.71 11.20 -28.42
C SER A 618 25.63 11.54 -29.91
N GLU A 619 24.54 12.16 -30.37
CA GLU A 619 24.39 12.66 -31.74
C GLU A 619 25.42 13.75 -32.08
N GLY A 620 25.76 14.59 -31.10
CA GLY A 620 26.83 15.58 -31.21
C GLY A 620 28.24 15.00 -31.18
N GLY A 621 28.41 13.69 -30.94
CA GLY A 621 29.71 13.03 -30.87
C GLY A 621 30.51 13.32 -29.60
N TYR A 622 29.90 13.89 -28.57
CA TYR A 622 30.56 14.21 -27.30
C TYR A 622 30.65 13.01 -26.36
N ILE A 623 29.69 12.08 -26.45
CA ILE A 623 29.67 10.84 -25.64
C ILE A 623 29.34 9.63 -26.53
N ASP A 624 29.84 8.46 -26.12
CA ASP A 624 29.43 7.18 -26.69
C ASP A 624 28.33 6.56 -25.82
N ILE A 625 27.11 6.45 -26.36
CA ILE A 625 25.96 5.91 -25.63
C ILE A 625 26.19 4.47 -25.13
N ASN A 626 27.04 3.69 -25.79
CA ASN A 626 27.36 2.31 -25.39
C ASN A 626 28.27 2.23 -24.16
N LYS A 627 28.87 3.35 -23.75
CA LYS A 627 29.71 3.47 -22.55
C LYS A 627 28.97 4.08 -21.37
N LEU A 628 27.68 4.39 -21.53
CA LEU A 628 26.85 4.85 -20.43
C LEU A 628 26.37 3.66 -19.61
N GLU A 629 26.24 3.89 -18.31
CA GLU A 629 25.70 2.93 -17.36
C GLU A 629 24.30 3.37 -16.97
N LEU A 630 23.41 2.41 -16.66
CA LEU A 630 22.08 2.75 -16.17
C LEU A 630 22.23 3.46 -14.82
N HIS A 631 21.65 4.66 -14.71
CA HIS A 631 21.68 5.40 -13.46
C HIS A 631 20.70 4.79 -12.45
N ARG A 632 21.21 4.49 -11.26
CA ARG A 632 20.44 3.91 -10.15
C ARG A 632 20.34 4.98 -9.07
N SER A 633 19.15 5.57 -8.95
CA SER A 633 18.91 6.73 -8.08
C SER A 633 18.78 6.36 -6.60
N ARG A 634 18.47 5.09 -6.31
CA ARG A 634 18.45 4.54 -4.95
C ARG A 634 18.84 3.06 -4.94
N GLU A 635 19.70 2.71 -3.98
CA GLU A 635 20.08 1.32 -3.69
C GLU A 635 19.48 0.87 -2.36
N TYR A 636 19.31 -0.46 -2.21
CA TYR A 636 18.73 -1.07 -1.01
C TYR A 636 19.67 -2.12 -0.44
N ALA A 637 20.13 -1.92 0.80
CA ALA A 637 20.87 -2.93 1.56
C ALA A 637 19.90 -3.98 2.11
N SER A 638 19.43 -4.87 1.23
CA SER A 638 18.38 -5.86 1.53
C SER A 638 18.87 -7.01 2.43
N HIS A 639 20.17 -7.27 2.47
CA HIS A 639 20.80 -8.28 3.32
C HIS A 639 21.19 -7.71 4.68
N ALA A 640 20.94 -8.49 5.73
CA ALA A 640 21.38 -8.13 7.08
C ALA A 640 22.85 -8.53 7.25
N ASP A 641 23.67 -7.61 7.75
CA ASP A 641 25.06 -7.89 8.13
C ASP A 641 25.13 -8.65 9.47
N VAL A 642 26.22 -9.40 9.68
CA VAL A 642 26.42 -10.23 10.90
C VAL A 642 26.46 -9.41 12.20
N TRP A 643 26.64 -8.08 12.09
CA TRP A 643 26.75 -7.14 13.21
C TRP A 643 25.66 -6.05 13.22
N ASP A 644 24.63 -6.18 12.37
CA ASP A 644 23.57 -5.17 12.28
C ASP A 644 22.72 -5.16 13.58
N PRO A 645 22.61 -4.02 14.29
CA PRO A 645 21.84 -3.91 15.53
C PRO A 645 20.35 -4.26 15.37
N VAL A 646 19.75 -4.08 14.19
CA VAL A 646 18.35 -4.49 13.95
C VAL A 646 18.22 -6.01 13.88
N SER A 647 19.12 -6.68 13.15
CA SER A 647 19.19 -8.15 13.12
C SER A 647 19.57 -8.75 14.49
N GLY A 648 20.43 -8.07 15.25
CA GLY A 648 20.82 -8.42 16.62
C GLY A 648 19.66 -8.31 17.62
N ALA A 649 18.86 -7.24 17.52
CA ALA A 649 17.66 -7.00 18.32
C ALA A 649 16.52 -7.97 18.02
N LEU A 650 16.36 -8.38 16.75
CA LEU A 650 15.42 -9.42 16.36
C LEU A 650 15.92 -10.82 16.71
N SER A 651 17.22 -11.06 16.96
CA SER A 651 17.79 -12.42 17.15
C SER A 651 17.13 -13.27 18.26
N PRO A 652 16.75 -12.73 19.44
CA PRO A 652 16.08 -13.53 20.47
C PRO A 652 14.61 -13.79 20.12
N ALA A 653 13.96 -12.81 19.50
CA ALA A 653 12.60 -12.93 18.96
C ALA A 653 12.59 -13.96 17.82
N MET A 654 13.60 -13.93 16.94
CA MET A 654 13.81 -14.83 15.82
C MET A 654 13.98 -16.28 16.26
N LYS A 655 14.49 -16.57 17.46
CA LYS A 655 14.55 -17.94 17.98
C LYS A 655 13.15 -18.47 18.34
N ILE A 656 12.36 -17.71 19.07
CA ILE A 656 10.96 -18.03 19.42
C ILE A 656 10.11 -18.14 18.17
N PHE A 657 10.26 -17.17 17.27
CA PHE A 657 9.53 -17.12 16.03
C PHE A 657 9.99 -18.21 15.05
N SER A 658 11.27 -18.56 15.02
CA SER A 658 11.80 -19.72 14.27
C SER A 658 11.23 -21.04 14.79
N ASP A 659 11.15 -21.22 16.12
CA ASP A 659 10.61 -22.45 16.72
C ASP A 659 9.09 -22.55 16.54
N PHE A 660 8.37 -21.43 16.63
CA PHE A 660 6.96 -21.32 16.23
C PHE A 660 6.76 -21.62 14.73
N GLY A 661 7.58 -21.02 13.86
CA GLY A 661 7.54 -21.23 12.41
C GLY A 661 7.89 -22.66 11.98
N ARG A 662 8.83 -23.32 12.67
CA ARG A 662 9.10 -24.77 12.53
C ARG A 662 7.91 -25.63 12.96
N GLY A 663 7.16 -25.21 13.98
CA GLY A 663 5.91 -25.84 14.37
C GLY A 663 4.81 -25.69 13.31
N VAL A 664 4.61 -24.48 12.80
CA VAL A 664 3.60 -24.17 11.76
C VAL A 664 3.92 -24.87 10.44
N SER A 665 5.16 -24.85 9.99
CA SER A 665 5.60 -25.53 8.76
C SER A 665 5.47 -27.06 8.80
N LYS A 666 5.36 -27.65 10.00
CA LYS A 666 5.10 -29.08 10.19
C LYS A 666 3.63 -29.45 10.28
N LEU A 667 2.72 -28.48 10.49
CA LEU A 667 1.27 -28.73 10.50
C LEU A 667 0.71 -29.46 9.27
N PRO A 668 1.20 -29.23 8.03
CA PRO A 668 0.69 -29.94 6.85
C PRO A 668 1.13 -31.41 6.79
N THR A 669 2.24 -31.79 7.43
CA THR A 669 2.87 -33.10 7.26
C THR A 669 2.85 -33.96 8.53
N ARG A 670 2.89 -33.34 9.71
CA ARG A 670 2.89 -33.96 11.05
C ARG A 670 2.14 -33.05 12.05
N PRO A 671 0.80 -33.07 12.05
CA PRO A 671 -0.02 -32.13 12.82
C PRO A 671 0.18 -32.24 14.34
N ASP A 672 0.41 -33.45 14.83
CA ASP A 672 0.71 -33.81 16.23
C ASP A 672 2.06 -33.21 16.68
N LYS A 673 3.11 -33.34 15.87
CA LYS A 673 4.43 -32.76 16.16
C LYS A 673 4.49 -31.26 15.88
N GLY A 674 3.71 -30.77 14.91
CA GLY A 674 3.54 -29.36 14.60
C GLY A 674 2.86 -28.62 15.76
N MET A 675 1.72 -29.14 16.23
CA MET A 675 1.05 -28.63 17.45
C MET A 675 1.93 -28.78 18.69
N GLY A 676 2.61 -29.92 18.86
CA GLY A 676 3.54 -30.13 19.97
C GLY A 676 4.70 -29.14 19.97
N GLN A 677 5.21 -28.73 18.81
CA GLN A 677 6.28 -27.73 18.70
C GLN A 677 5.77 -26.29 18.81
N ILE A 678 4.56 -26.00 18.34
CA ILE A 678 3.88 -24.72 18.58
C ILE A 678 3.64 -24.53 20.08
N VAL A 679 3.19 -25.58 20.77
CA VAL A 679 2.98 -25.59 22.23
C VAL A 679 4.31 -25.55 22.98
N ALA A 680 5.34 -26.27 22.53
CA ALA A 680 6.68 -26.26 23.14
C ALA A 680 7.42 -24.93 22.96
N ALA A 681 7.19 -24.22 21.85
CA ALA A 681 7.70 -22.86 21.64
C ALA A 681 7.05 -21.84 22.59
N GLY A 682 5.94 -22.20 23.27
CA GLY A 682 5.25 -21.38 24.27
C GLY A 682 5.42 -21.87 25.73
N THR A 683 6.34 -22.79 26.01
CA THR A 683 6.57 -23.35 27.36
C THR A 683 8.01 -23.22 27.89
N PHE A 684 8.82 -22.29 27.38
CA PHE A 684 10.16 -22.01 27.93
C PHE A 684 10.43 -20.52 28.15
#